data_AF-A0A7Y5RWG4-F1
#
_entry.id   AF-A0A7Y5RWG4-F1
#
_cell.length_a   1.000
_cell.length_b   1.000
_cell.length_c   1.000
_cell.angle_alpha   90.00
_cell.angle_beta   90.00
_cell.angle_gamma   90.00
#
_symmetry.space_group_name_H-M   'P 1'
#
loop_
_entity.id
_entity.type
_entity.pdbx_description
1 polymer ?
#
loop_
_entity_poly.entity_id
_entity_poly.type
_entity_poly.pdbx_seq_one_letter_code
_entity_poly.pdbx_strand_id
1 'polypeptide(L)'
;MNCVSIRLPSWGRVAAASCAVMGLLMPVAVALGQFGVPITLPAPLNSNAGTDSGEDFNVQIATDGKGNWVAVWNSRENIDVNGQPAGNDHDIFVARSTNNGATWTAPIALNTNAGTDSGFDQNPSIATDGKGSWVVVWESGENLALPGGGQAGTDADILVARSTDNGATWTAPIALNTNAGTDSGADADPQVATDGLGNWVVVWDSTEDLGIRGGQTAGTDRDIVVARSTDNGATWTAPLVLNNNAGTDSGDDRRAQISTDAQGNWAVVWQSNENLDLGGGASAGTDRDIFVARSTDNGANWSGPAALNTNAGSDSGNDSVPQLTNDRRGNWVAVWESGENLDLGGGATAGTDTDVFVARSTDNGATWTPPAALNGNAGIDSAGDLDPRVATDGRDNWVVVWDSGEDASLGGGATAGTDDDIFAARSTDNGATWTAPAAFNTNAGSDGANSGDSFPYPVTDGAGHWIVAWLSFEDLDLGGGSSAGTDADLFLARFVLPDCNNNGDGDGQDIADGVSTDCNTNGVPDECEDDSDGDGAIDPCDGCPSDPAKAAPGQCGCGNADTDGDGDGVADCVDNCPTVANPGQEDADGDGDGDACDGCPNDPAKSAPGACGCGNADTDSDGDGVADCVDNCPTVANAGQEDGDGDGAGDACNVATPPPCGVCGGGVGLMLPLTLVGWIGLRRAAGGRR
;
A
#
# COMPACT_ATOMS: atom_id res chain seq x y z
N MET A 1 -5.55 -40.12 -6.87
CA MET A 1 -6.31 -40.38 -5.62
C MET A 1 -7.61 -41.09 -5.98
N ASN A 2 -8.05 -42.06 -5.17
CA ASN A 2 -9.29 -42.81 -5.39
C ASN A 2 -10.52 -41.92 -5.17
N CYS A 3 -11.42 -41.84 -6.15
CA CYS A 3 -12.71 -41.17 -6.00
C CYS A 3 -13.71 -42.05 -5.23
N VAL A 4 -14.08 -41.61 -4.03
CA VAL A 4 -15.24 -42.14 -3.29
C VAL A 4 -16.47 -41.32 -3.69
N SER A 5 -17.49 -42.00 -4.22
CA SER A 5 -18.76 -41.38 -4.62
C SER A 5 -19.70 -41.29 -3.41
N ILE A 6 -20.05 -40.06 -2.99
CA ILE A 6 -21.14 -39.81 -2.07
C ILE A 6 -22.38 -39.44 -2.89
N ARG A 7 -23.46 -40.22 -2.77
CA ARG A 7 -24.77 -39.92 -3.36
C ARG A 7 -25.59 -39.07 -2.37
N LEU A 8 -26.13 -37.96 -2.83
CA LEU A 8 -27.30 -37.32 -2.21
C LEU A 8 -28.52 -37.42 -3.15
N PRO A 9 -29.74 -37.61 -2.61
CA PRO A 9 -30.91 -37.96 -3.41
C PRO A 9 -31.72 -36.73 -3.87
N SER A 10 -32.15 -36.77 -5.14
CA SER A 10 -33.28 -36.05 -5.75
C SER A 10 -33.19 -34.50 -5.68
N TRP A 11 -33.20 -33.73 -6.76
CA TRP A 11 -34.17 -33.67 -7.87
C TRP A 11 -33.45 -33.34 -9.18
N GLY A 12 -34.02 -33.81 -10.30
CA GLY A 12 -33.31 -33.95 -11.56
C GLY A 12 -33.13 -32.68 -12.39
N ARG A 13 -31.99 -32.63 -13.09
CA ARG A 13 -31.88 -32.57 -14.56
C ARG A 13 -30.43 -32.84 -14.93
N VAL A 14 -30.23 -33.78 -15.85
CA VAL A 14 -28.91 -34.17 -16.37
C VAL A 14 -28.48 -33.09 -17.37
N ALA A 15 -27.51 -32.26 -16.98
CA ALA A 15 -26.56 -31.68 -17.91
C ALA A 15 -25.23 -32.41 -17.70
N ALA A 16 -24.70 -33.01 -18.75
CA ALA A 16 -23.36 -33.61 -18.72
C ALA A 16 -22.35 -32.49 -18.49
N ALA A 17 -21.90 -32.32 -17.24
CA ALA A 17 -20.80 -31.43 -16.92
C ALA A 17 -19.51 -32.10 -17.41
N SER A 18 -18.90 -31.52 -18.44
CA SER A 18 -17.51 -31.74 -18.78
C SER A 18 -16.65 -31.43 -17.55
N CYS A 19 -15.96 -32.44 -17.03
CA CYS A 19 -14.76 -32.25 -16.23
C CYS A 19 -13.66 -31.64 -17.13
N ALA A 20 -13.77 -30.35 -17.44
CA ALA A 20 -12.76 -29.58 -18.18
C ALA A 20 -13.05 -28.06 -18.11
N VAL A 21 -13.55 -27.51 -16.99
CA VAL A 21 -13.69 -26.03 -16.83
C VAL A 21 -13.46 -25.58 -15.38
N MET A 22 -12.70 -26.33 -14.58
CA MET A 22 -12.35 -25.92 -13.21
C MET A 22 -10.85 -25.85 -12.96
N GLY A 23 -10.05 -25.84 -14.04
CA GLY A 23 -8.60 -25.62 -14.01
C GLY A 23 -8.17 -24.46 -14.93
N LEU A 24 -9.08 -23.54 -15.24
CA LEU A 24 -8.86 -22.41 -16.16
C LEU A 24 -9.51 -21.10 -15.66
N LEU A 25 -9.91 -21.05 -14.38
CA LEU A 25 -10.48 -19.87 -13.72
C LEU A 25 -9.61 -19.34 -12.56
N MET A 26 -8.36 -19.80 -12.46
CA MET A 26 -7.30 -19.13 -11.70
C MET A 26 -6.22 -18.82 -12.74
N PRO A 27 -6.29 -17.63 -13.36
CA PRO A 27 -5.50 -16.49 -12.86
C PRO A 27 -6.26 -15.14 -12.90
N VAL A 28 -7.59 -15.14 -12.75
CA VAL A 28 -8.42 -13.90 -12.79
C VAL A 28 -8.68 -13.33 -11.38
N ALA A 29 -8.15 -13.97 -10.34
CA ALA A 29 -7.88 -13.25 -9.09
C ALA A 29 -6.63 -12.39 -9.36
N VAL A 30 -6.91 -11.20 -9.91
CA VAL A 30 -6.00 -10.09 -10.18
C VAL A 30 -4.89 -10.06 -9.15
N ALA A 31 -3.65 -9.96 -9.63
CA ALA A 31 -2.45 -9.76 -8.85
C ALA A 31 -2.66 -8.63 -7.83
N LEU A 32 -3.07 -8.99 -6.61
CA LEU A 32 -2.59 -8.30 -5.43
C LEU A 32 -1.12 -8.69 -5.36
N GLY A 33 -0.29 -7.99 -6.14
CA GLY A 33 1.15 -8.12 -6.02
C GLY A 33 1.54 -7.85 -4.56
N GLN A 34 2.72 -8.30 -4.17
CA GLN A 34 3.31 -7.98 -2.86
C GLN A 34 3.39 -6.46 -2.61
N PHE A 35 3.22 -5.63 -3.65
CA PHE A 35 3.04 -4.17 -3.63
C PHE A 35 1.67 -3.68 -3.07
N GLY A 36 0.72 -4.60 -2.80
CA GLY A 36 -0.52 -4.30 -2.07
C GLY A 36 -1.62 -3.57 -2.85
N VAL A 37 -1.47 -3.39 -4.17
CA VAL A 37 -2.46 -2.73 -5.04
C VAL A 37 -2.70 -3.52 -6.33
N PRO A 38 -3.91 -3.47 -6.92
CA PRO A 38 -4.17 -4.12 -8.20
C PRO A 38 -3.36 -3.49 -9.33
N ILE A 39 -2.54 -4.30 -10.01
CA ILE A 39 -1.74 -3.89 -11.17
C ILE A 39 -2.37 -4.50 -12.43
N THR A 40 -2.52 -3.72 -13.50
CA THR A 40 -2.91 -4.28 -14.80
C THR A 40 -1.81 -5.17 -15.34
N LEU A 41 -2.16 -6.26 -16.02
CA LEU A 41 -1.16 -7.07 -16.71
C LEU A 41 -0.28 -6.19 -17.61
N PRO A 42 1.06 -6.41 -17.62
CA PRO A 42 1.96 -5.72 -18.53
C PRO A 42 1.48 -5.79 -19.98
N ALA A 43 1.64 -4.71 -20.72
CA ALA A 43 1.32 -4.65 -22.14
C ALA A 43 2.36 -3.83 -22.91
N PRO A 44 2.64 -4.16 -24.18
CA PRO A 44 3.52 -3.36 -25.02
C PRO A 44 3.00 -1.92 -25.17
N LEU A 45 3.91 -0.96 -25.06
CA LEU A 45 3.66 0.47 -25.26
C LEU A 45 3.48 0.80 -26.74
N ASN A 46 4.33 0.23 -27.60
CA ASN A 46 4.27 0.42 -29.04
C ASN A 46 3.40 -0.68 -29.68
N SER A 47 2.85 -0.42 -30.88
CA SER A 47 1.88 -1.32 -31.51
C SER A 47 2.50 -2.47 -32.31
N ASN A 48 3.83 -2.50 -32.41
CA ASN A 48 4.58 -3.37 -33.30
C ASN A 48 5.55 -4.32 -32.62
N ALA A 49 5.76 -4.21 -31.29
CA ALA A 49 6.63 -5.07 -30.47
C ALA A 49 6.72 -6.53 -30.98
N GLY A 50 5.60 -7.25 -31.06
CA GLY A 50 5.59 -8.64 -31.55
C GLY A 50 5.93 -8.90 -33.02
N THR A 51 6.40 -7.90 -33.77
CA THR A 51 6.72 -7.99 -35.20
C THR A 51 7.97 -7.22 -35.63
N ASP A 52 8.55 -6.39 -34.76
CA ASP A 52 9.81 -5.69 -35.06
C ASP A 52 11.02 -6.55 -34.63
N SER A 53 12.20 -5.95 -34.77
CA SER A 53 13.48 -6.62 -34.52
C SER A 53 14.51 -5.62 -34.00
N GLY A 54 14.05 -4.46 -33.51
CA GLY A 54 14.86 -3.30 -33.17
C GLY A 54 14.70 -3.03 -31.69
N GLU A 55 15.82 -2.70 -31.03
CA GLU A 55 15.82 -2.47 -29.59
C GLU A 55 15.32 -1.06 -29.26
N ASP A 56 14.31 -0.96 -28.40
CA ASP A 56 13.86 0.27 -27.77
C ASP A 56 14.71 0.59 -26.52
N PHE A 57 14.90 1.87 -26.20
CA PHE A 57 15.68 2.32 -25.05
C PHE A 57 15.16 3.62 -24.43
N ASN A 58 15.51 3.83 -23.14
CA ASN A 58 15.40 5.10 -22.42
C ASN A 58 14.00 5.74 -22.48
N VAL A 59 12.96 4.96 -22.15
CA VAL A 59 11.60 5.51 -22.10
C VAL A 59 11.47 6.58 -21.02
N GLN A 60 10.83 7.68 -21.37
CA GLN A 60 10.29 8.65 -20.42
C GLN A 60 8.83 8.94 -20.74
N ILE A 61 8.02 9.15 -19.69
CA ILE A 61 6.60 9.43 -19.83
C ILE A 61 6.23 10.67 -19.02
N ALA A 62 5.49 11.59 -19.62
CA ALA A 62 4.90 12.72 -18.92
C ALA A 62 3.38 12.76 -19.08
N THR A 63 2.68 13.42 -18.14
CA THR A 63 1.23 13.56 -18.13
C THR A 63 0.79 14.97 -17.77
N ASP A 64 -0.31 15.44 -18.38
CA ASP A 64 -0.88 16.75 -18.07
C ASP A 64 -1.78 16.76 -16.81
N GLY A 65 -1.91 15.62 -16.14
CA GLY A 65 -2.80 15.45 -14.98
C GLY A 65 -4.28 15.40 -15.33
N LYS A 66 -4.64 15.38 -16.62
CA LYS A 66 -6.01 15.44 -17.15
C LYS A 66 -6.29 14.34 -18.16
N GLY A 67 -5.47 13.28 -18.10
CA GLY A 67 -5.58 12.07 -18.88
C GLY A 67 -4.90 12.07 -20.25
N ASN A 68 -4.13 13.12 -20.57
CA ASN A 68 -3.21 13.08 -21.69
C ASN A 68 -1.82 12.67 -21.20
N TRP A 69 -1.27 11.63 -21.81
CA TRP A 69 0.05 11.09 -21.51
C TRP A 69 0.86 11.04 -22.81
N VAL A 70 2.15 11.32 -22.73
CA VAL A 70 3.08 11.21 -23.85
C VAL A 70 4.29 10.42 -23.39
N ALA A 71 4.61 9.37 -24.12
CA ALA A 71 5.81 8.58 -23.95
C ALA A 71 6.80 8.94 -25.07
N VAL A 72 8.08 9.00 -24.73
CA VAL A 72 9.20 9.20 -25.64
C VAL A 72 10.25 8.15 -25.37
N TRP A 73 10.91 7.65 -26.41
CA TRP A 73 12.00 6.67 -26.32
C TRP A 73 12.89 6.80 -27.54
N ASN A 74 14.08 6.20 -27.50
CA ASN A 74 14.91 6.04 -28.68
C ASN A 74 14.91 4.58 -29.15
N SER A 75 14.93 4.34 -30.46
CA SER A 75 14.83 3.00 -31.01
C SER A 75 15.75 2.81 -32.22
N ARG A 76 16.32 1.61 -32.38
CA ARG A 76 17.04 1.21 -33.62
C ARG A 76 16.11 0.71 -34.72
N GLU A 77 14.81 0.77 -34.46
CA GLU A 77 13.82 0.22 -35.37
C GLU A 77 13.69 1.04 -36.64
N ASN A 78 13.51 0.29 -37.73
CA ASN A 78 13.08 0.85 -38.99
C ASN A 78 11.54 1.02 -39.02
N ILE A 79 10.99 1.80 -38.09
CA ILE A 79 9.55 2.08 -38.00
C ILE A 79 9.12 2.80 -39.29
N ASP A 80 8.05 2.33 -39.93
CA ASP A 80 7.48 2.97 -41.11
C ASP A 80 6.76 4.28 -40.72
N VAL A 81 7.49 5.40 -40.71
CA VAL A 81 6.94 6.73 -40.43
C VAL A 81 6.28 7.26 -41.71
N ASN A 82 4.96 7.13 -41.80
CA ASN A 82 4.16 7.63 -42.93
C ASN A 82 4.55 7.06 -44.33
N GLY A 83 5.00 5.82 -44.41
CA GLY A 83 5.39 5.17 -45.67
C GLY A 83 6.87 5.34 -46.03
N GLN A 84 7.73 5.79 -45.10
CA GLN A 84 9.18 5.85 -45.24
C GLN A 84 9.88 5.11 -44.09
N PRO A 85 10.89 4.27 -44.38
CA PRO A 85 11.64 3.56 -43.36
C PRO A 85 12.52 4.53 -42.53
N ALA A 86 12.47 4.47 -41.20
CA ALA A 86 13.30 5.22 -40.23
C ALA A 86 14.74 4.66 -40.09
N GLY A 87 15.42 4.36 -41.20
CA GLY A 87 16.84 3.99 -41.11
C GLY A 87 17.13 2.70 -40.31
N ASN A 88 18.33 2.59 -39.75
CA ASN A 88 18.79 1.49 -38.85
C ASN A 88 19.59 2.06 -37.65
N ASP A 89 19.59 3.38 -37.49
CA ASP A 89 20.19 4.18 -36.43
C ASP A 89 19.21 4.41 -35.29
N HIS A 90 19.66 5.03 -34.19
CA HIS A 90 18.74 5.39 -33.12
C HIS A 90 17.96 6.65 -33.49
N ASP A 91 16.64 6.55 -33.50
CA ASP A 91 15.73 7.69 -33.70
C ASP A 91 14.87 7.92 -32.47
N ILE A 92 14.38 9.16 -32.29
CA ILE A 92 13.47 9.50 -31.20
C ILE A 92 12.02 9.32 -31.63
N PHE A 93 11.29 8.46 -30.90
CA PHE A 93 9.88 8.20 -31.13
C PHE A 93 9.01 8.75 -30.03
N VAL A 94 7.77 9.09 -30.40
CA VAL A 94 6.73 9.53 -29.45
C VAL A 94 5.42 8.80 -29.72
N ALA A 95 4.74 8.40 -28.65
CA ALA A 95 3.35 7.95 -28.66
C ALA A 95 2.56 8.70 -27.60
N ARG A 96 1.25 8.87 -27.82
CA ARG A 96 0.38 9.56 -26.87
C ARG A 96 -0.85 8.75 -26.50
N SER A 97 -1.32 8.96 -25.28
CA SER A 97 -2.58 8.46 -24.76
C SER A 97 -3.49 9.62 -24.38
N THR A 98 -4.81 9.42 -24.54
CA THR A 98 -5.85 10.39 -24.15
C THR A 98 -6.87 9.79 -23.18
N ASN A 99 -6.54 8.64 -22.60
CA ASN A 99 -7.40 7.84 -21.74
C ASN A 99 -6.62 7.17 -20.59
N ASN A 100 -5.79 7.94 -19.89
CA ASN A 100 -5.02 7.48 -18.73
C ASN A 100 -4.10 6.29 -19.05
N GLY A 101 -3.37 6.37 -20.16
CA GLY A 101 -2.45 5.32 -20.59
C GLY A 101 -3.12 4.00 -21.00
N ALA A 102 -4.45 3.95 -21.14
CA ALA A 102 -5.16 2.72 -21.47
C ALA A 102 -4.92 2.27 -22.92
N THR A 103 -4.76 3.23 -23.84
CA THR A 103 -4.38 2.98 -25.23
C THR A 103 -3.44 4.08 -25.72
N TRP A 104 -2.51 3.71 -26.59
CA TRP A 104 -1.52 4.61 -27.18
C TRP A 104 -1.71 4.74 -28.69
N THR A 105 -1.34 5.88 -29.25
CA THR A 105 -1.26 6.06 -30.71
C THR A 105 -0.10 5.26 -31.28
N ALA A 106 -0.12 5.01 -32.59
CA ALA A 106 1.08 4.54 -33.28
C ALA A 106 2.25 5.52 -33.06
N PRO A 107 3.49 5.02 -32.91
CA PRO A 107 4.68 5.86 -32.76
C PRO A 107 4.87 6.82 -33.94
N ILE A 108 5.41 8.00 -33.68
CA ILE A 108 5.88 8.95 -34.69
C ILE A 108 7.33 9.34 -34.37
N ALA A 109 8.19 9.40 -35.39
CA ALA A 109 9.55 9.93 -35.24
C ALA A 109 9.51 11.46 -35.04
N LEU A 110 10.35 11.95 -34.13
CA LEU A 110 10.45 13.35 -33.74
C LEU A 110 11.56 14.08 -34.52
N ASN A 111 12.68 13.41 -34.76
CA ASN A 111 13.78 13.91 -35.58
C ASN A 111 13.36 13.92 -37.06
N THR A 112 13.66 15.03 -37.76
CA THR A 112 13.08 15.34 -39.08
C THR A 112 13.69 14.57 -40.26
N ASN A 113 14.72 13.79 -40.00
CA ASN A 113 15.60 13.15 -40.98
C ASN A 113 15.74 11.63 -40.79
N ALA A 114 15.05 11.03 -39.81
CA ALA A 114 15.09 9.62 -39.39
C ALA A 114 15.21 8.56 -40.51
N GLY A 115 14.73 8.85 -41.73
CA GLY A 115 14.88 7.92 -42.85
C GLY A 115 16.14 8.08 -43.70
N THR A 116 17.02 9.03 -43.37
CA THR A 116 18.11 9.49 -44.25
C THR A 116 19.40 9.83 -43.53
N ASP A 117 19.37 9.90 -42.21
CA ASP A 117 20.52 10.06 -41.34
C ASP A 117 21.35 8.79 -41.21
N SER A 118 22.47 8.97 -40.51
CA SER A 118 23.38 7.91 -40.13
C SER A 118 24.01 8.19 -38.76
N GLY A 119 23.43 9.12 -37.99
CA GLY A 119 23.92 9.55 -36.69
C GLY A 119 23.29 8.72 -35.58
N PHE A 120 23.30 9.22 -34.35
CA PHE A 120 22.51 8.64 -33.28
C PHE A 120 21.67 9.76 -32.67
N ASP A 121 20.41 9.47 -32.38
CA ASP A 121 19.57 10.26 -31.50
C ASP A 121 19.18 9.41 -30.28
N GLN A 122 19.54 9.84 -29.07
CA GLN A 122 19.37 9.01 -27.86
C GLN A 122 19.07 9.84 -26.60
N ASN A 123 18.81 9.13 -25.51
CA ASN A 123 18.59 9.70 -24.17
C ASN A 123 17.51 10.81 -24.14
N PRO A 124 16.29 10.55 -24.64
CA PRO A 124 15.27 11.57 -24.65
C PRO A 124 14.74 11.89 -23.25
N SER A 125 14.34 13.14 -23.03
CA SER A 125 13.62 13.57 -21.84
C SER A 125 12.41 14.44 -22.20
N ILE A 126 11.31 14.31 -21.45
CA ILE A 126 10.04 14.97 -21.73
C ILE A 126 9.45 15.68 -20.51
N ALA A 127 8.88 16.86 -20.74
CA ALA A 127 8.11 17.59 -19.74
C ALA A 127 6.88 18.29 -20.33
N THR A 128 5.92 18.64 -19.47
CA THR A 128 4.67 19.32 -19.84
C THR A 128 4.28 20.42 -18.84
N ASP A 129 3.71 21.52 -19.33
CA ASP A 129 3.16 22.58 -18.48
C ASP A 129 1.81 22.23 -17.85
N GLY A 130 1.26 21.03 -18.15
CA GLY A 130 -0.07 20.59 -17.74
C GLY A 130 -1.22 21.39 -18.40
N LYS A 131 -0.92 22.23 -19.38
CA LYS A 131 -1.83 23.15 -20.10
C LYS A 131 -1.77 22.97 -21.62
N GLY A 132 -1.00 21.99 -22.08
CA GLY A 132 -0.94 21.50 -23.45
C GLY A 132 0.33 21.87 -24.21
N SER A 133 1.30 22.51 -23.56
CA SER A 133 2.65 22.62 -24.08
C SER A 133 3.50 21.45 -23.59
N TRP A 134 4.21 20.82 -24.51
CA TRP A 134 5.13 19.71 -24.22
C TRP A 134 6.47 19.99 -24.85
N VAL A 135 7.56 19.58 -24.20
CA VAL A 135 8.93 19.72 -24.71
C VAL A 135 9.61 18.37 -24.60
N VAL A 136 10.28 17.97 -25.67
CA VAL A 136 11.18 16.82 -25.70
C VAL A 136 12.58 17.33 -26.03
N VAL A 137 13.56 16.87 -25.27
CA VAL A 137 15.00 17.09 -25.52
C VAL A 137 15.69 15.75 -25.72
N TRP A 138 16.76 15.73 -26.50
CA TRP A 138 17.55 14.52 -26.74
C TRP A 138 18.97 14.88 -27.19
N GLU A 139 19.85 13.90 -27.09
CA GLU A 139 21.22 13.94 -27.58
C GLU A 139 21.26 13.52 -29.06
N SER A 140 21.93 14.28 -29.91
CA SER A 140 22.03 14.03 -31.35
C SER A 140 23.48 14.12 -31.83
N GLY A 141 24.00 13.05 -32.43
CA GLY A 141 25.35 12.99 -33.02
C GLY A 141 25.42 13.47 -34.47
N GLU A 142 24.49 14.32 -34.90
CA GLU A 142 24.17 14.54 -36.30
C GLU A 142 24.64 15.87 -36.89
N ASN A 143 25.05 15.80 -38.16
CA ASN A 143 25.25 16.99 -38.97
C ASN A 143 23.95 17.51 -39.56
N LEU A 144 23.10 18.07 -38.69
CA LEU A 144 21.75 18.49 -39.03
C LEU A 144 21.69 19.97 -39.43
N ALA A 145 21.12 20.25 -40.59
CA ALA A 145 20.77 21.61 -40.97
C ALA A 145 19.51 22.08 -40.21
N LEU A 146 19.68 23.06 -39.33
CA LEU A 146 18.62 23.53 -38.43
C LEU A 146 17.82 24.69 -39.05
N PRO A 147 16.56 24.88 -38.60
CA PRO A 147 15.75 26.03 -39.01
C PRO A 147 16.49 27.36 -38.82
N GLY A 148 16.35 28.28 -39.78
CA GLY A 148 17.01 29.59 -39.72
C GLY A 148 18.47 29.61 -40.18
N GLY A 149 19.00 28.48 -40.69
CA GLY A 149 20.35 28.38 -41.23
C GLY A 149 21.42 28.03 -40.20
N GLY A 150 21.01 27.52 -39.03
CA GLY A 150 21.90 26.89 -38.07
C GLY A 150 22.35 25.50 -38.53
N GLN A 151 23.33 24.93 -37.85
CA GLN A 151 23.87 23.60 -38.10
C GLN A 151 24.20 22.97 -36.75
N ALA A 152 23.84 21.70 -36.56
CA ALA A 152 24.39 20.82 -35.53
C ALA A 152 25.60 20.09 -36.11
N GLY A 153 26.56 19.77 -35.26
CA GLY A 153 27.94 19.39 -35.57
C GLY A 153 28.05 17.94 -36.02
N THR A 154 29.06 17.22 -35.58
CA THR A 154 29.11 15.73 -35.73
C THR A 154 29.44 15.03 -34.42
N ASP A 155 29.70 15.85 -33.42
CA ASP A 155 29.69 15.62 -32.00
C ASP A 155 28.25 15.57 -31.47
N ALA A 156 28.12 15.23 -30.19
CA ALA A 156 26.83 15.10 -29.54
C ALA A 156 26.31 16.49 -29.15
N ASP A 157 25.16 16.86 -29.70
CA ASP A 157 24.46 18.12 -29.48
C ASP A 157 23.12 17.90 -28.77
N ILE A 158 22.64 18.90 -28.02
CA ILE A 158 21.30 18.83 -27.42
C ILE A 158 20.27 19.46 -28.34
N LEU A 159 19.35 18.64 -28.85
CA LEU A 159 18.22 19.10 -29.65
C LEU A 159 16.95 19.20 -28.80
N VAL A 160 16.05 20.09 -29.23
CA VAL A 160 14.75 20.30 -28.58
C VAL A 160 13.62 20.46 -29.61
N ALA A 161 12.49 19.82 -29.33
CA ALA A 161 11.24 19.99 -30.06
C ALA A 161 10.08 20.25 -29.10
N ARG A 162 9.08 20.98 -29.58
CA ARG A 162 7.95 21.43 -28.76
C ARG A 162 6.61 21.10 -29.41
N SER A 163 5.64 20.72 -28.60
CA SER A 163 4.23 20.63 -28.96
C SER A 163 3.40 21.69 -28.24
N THR A 164 2.28 22.10 -28.86
CA THR A 164 1.29 23.03 -28.26
C THR A 164 -0.14 22.50 -28.34
N ASP A 165 -0.29 21.22 -28.70
CA ASP A 165 -1.57 20.58 -28.99
C ASP A 165 -1.68 19.17 -28.36
N ASN A 166 -1.12 19.02 -27.15
CA ASN A 166 -1.09 17.75 -26.41
C ASN A 166 -0.36 16.62 -27.17
N GLY A 167 0.85 16.92 -27.62
CA GLY A 167 1.72 15.95 -28.30
C GLY A 167 1.17 15.46 -29.65
N ALA A 168 0.20 16.16 -30.25
CA ALA A 168 -0.36 15.76 -31.55
C ALA A 168 0.61 16.09 -32.68
N THR A 169 1.23 17.26 -32.60
CA THR A 169 2.21 17.77 -33.55
C THR A 169 3.39 18.40 -32.82
N TRP A 170 4.56 18.34 -33.46
CA TRP A 170 5.82 18.81 -32.93
C TRP A 170 6.47 19.82 -33.88
N THR A 171 7.18 20.80 -33.34
CA THR A 171 8.02 21.71 -34.12
C THR A 171 9.21 20.97 -34.72
N ALA A 172 9.79 21.52 -35.78
CA ALA A 172 11.11 21.08 -36.22
C ALA A 172 12.13 21.26 -35.07
N PRO A 173 13.10 20.32 -34.91
CA PRO A 173 14.15 20.42 -33.90
C PRO A 173 14.97 21.69 -34.03
N ILE A 174 15.44 22.22 -32.90
CA ILE A 174 16.48 23.26 -32.82
C ILE A 174 17.56 22.81 -31.83
N ALA A 175 18.80 23.26 -32.02
CA ALA A 175 19.86 23.04 -31.04
C ALA A 175 19.74 24.01 -29.86
N LEU A 176 20.03 23.50 -28.66
CA LEU A 176 19.96 24.24 -27.42
C LEU A 176 21.30 24.89 -27.06
N ASN A 177 22.41 24.21 -27.34
CA ASN A 177 23.76 24.74 -27.27
C ASN A 177 24.01 25.73 -28.43
N THR A 178 24.49 26.94 -28.13
CA THR A 178 24.60 28.03 -29.11
C THR A 178 25.74 27.85 -30.12
N ASN A 179 26.58 26.85 -29.91
CA ASN A 179 27.81 26.54 -30.63
C ASN A 179 27.75 25.22 -31.41
N ALA A 180 26.63 24.49 -31.36
CA ALA A 180 26.42 23.16 -31.97
C ALA A 180 27.04 22.92 -33.35
N GLY A 181 27.11 23.96 -34.20
CA GLY A 181 27.69 23.80 -35.54
C GLY A 181 29.21 23.97 -35.63
N THR A 182 29.88 24.27 -34.53
CA THR A 182 31.27 24.78 -34.51
C THR A 182 32.13 24.20 -33.40
N ASP A 183 31.51 23.50 -32.48
CA ASP A 183 32.08 22.96 -31.28
C ASP A 183 32.58 21.52 -31.54
N SER A 184 33.11 20.86 -30.51
CA SER A 184 33.80 19.58 -30.70
C SER A 184 33.78 18.64 -29.50
N GLY A 185 33.21 19.06 -28.38
CA GLY A 185 32.97 18.25 -27.21
C GLY A 185 31.56 17.68 -27.23
N ALA A 186 31.37 16.59 -26.48
CA ALA A 186 30.06 15.97 -26.35
C ALA A 186 29.22 16.70 -25.30
N ASP A 187 27.98 17.01 -25.68
CA ASP A 187 26.86 17.31 -24.79
C ASP A 187 25.98 16.05 -24.66
N ALA A 188 25.68 15.60 -23.44
CA ALA A 188 25.02 14.31 -23.19
C ALA A 188 24.06 14.33 -21.99
N ASP A 189 23.26 13.26 -21.88
CA ASP A 189 22.31 12.99 -20.79
C ASP A 189 21.35 14.16 -20.45
N PRO A 190 20.62 14.74 -21.44
CA PRO A 190 19.77 15.89 -21.18
C PRO A 190 18.53 15.53 -20.35
N GLN A 191 18.17 16.38 -19.40
CA GLN A 191 16.91 16.30 -18.64
C GLN A 191 16.15 17.62 -18.70
N VAL A 192 14.83 17.57 -18.88
CA VAL A 192 13.96 18.75 -18.95
C VAL A 192 12.92 18.78 -17.83
N ALA A 193 12.69 19.96 -17.24
CA ALA A 193 11.63 20.19 -16.27
C ALA A 193 10.93 21.54 -16.47
N THR A 194 9.75 21.69 -15.85
CA THR A 194 8.98 22.93 -15.87
C THR A 194 8.23 23.17 -14.56
N ASP A 195 8.09 24.45 -14.21
CA ASP A 195 7.29 24.92 -13.08
C ASP A 195 5.77 24.94 -13.38
N GLY A 196 5.36 24.61 -14.60
CA GLY A 196 3.97 24.68 -15.06
C GLY A 196 3.42 26.10 -15.20
N LEU A 197 4.23 27.14 -14.98
CA LEU A 197 3.90 28.56 -15.11
C LEU A 197 4.57 29.21 -16.33
N GLY A 198 5.25 28.39 -17.14
CA GLY A 198 5.86 28.77 -18.41
C GLY A 198 7.35 29.01 -18.35
N ASN A 199 7.97 28.72 -17.20
CA ASN A 199 9.41 28.57 -17.11
C ASN A 199 9.79 27.10 -17.32
N TRP A 200 10.85 26.91 -18.10
CA TRP A 200 11.38 25.59 -18.43
C TRP A 200 12.88 25.61 -18.25
N VAL A 201 13.44 24.47 -17.91
CA VAL A 201 14.89 24.30 -17.72
C VAL A 201 15.30 22.98 -18.34
N VAL A 202 16.45 23.00 -19.00
CA VAL A 202 17.14 21.80 -19.47
C VAL A 202 18.51 21.80 -18.81
N VAL A 203 18.92 20.63 -18.32
CA VAL A 203 20.25 20.36 -17.79
C VAL A 203 20.89 19.24 -18.60
N TRP A 204 22.20 19.28 -18.82
CA TRP A 204 22.98 18.23 -19.49
C TRP A 204 24.43 18.27 -18.99
N ASP A 205 25.21 17.22 -19.28
CA ASP A 205 26.66 17.26 -19.09
C ASP A 205 27.38 17.61 -20.39
N SER A 206 28.46 18.37 -20.29
CA SER A 206 29.23 18.86 -21.43
C SER A 206 30.72 18.72 -21.19
N THR A 207 31.46 18.24 -22.19
CA THR A 207 32.94 18.19 -22.16
C THR A 207 33.62 19.49 -22.63
N GLU A 208 32.84 20.56 -22.83
CA GLU A 208 33.29 21.74 -23.56
C GLU A 208 33.70 22.93 -22.69
N ASP A 209 34.73 23.66 -23.14
CA ASP A 209 34.97 25.05 -22.76
C ASP A 209 33.94 25.96 -23.44
N LEU A 210 32.69 25.93 -22.94
CA LEU A 210 31.50 26.55 -23.55
C LEU A 210 31.53 28.10 -23.65
N GLY A 211 32.66 28.76 -23.40
CA GLY A 211 32.78 30.22 -23.53
C GLY A 211 31.74 31.00 -22.70
N ILE A 212 31.34 30.43 -21.55
CA ILE A 212 30.17 30.83 -20.78
C ILE A 212 30.36 32.21 -20.13
N ARG A 213 29.22 32.90 -19.90
CA ARG A 213 29.17 34.25 -19.31
C ARG A 213 30.14 34.37 -18.13
N GLY A 214 31.12 35.27 -18.26
CA GLY A 214 32.06 35.60 -17.19
C GLY A 214 33.51 35.28 -17.51
N GLY A 215 33.79 34.58 -18.62
CA GLY A 215 35.16 34.23 -19.00
C GLY A 215 35.74 33.10 -18.15
N GLN A 216 34.87 32.28 -17.55
CA GLN A 216 35.25 30.99 -16.98
C GLN A 216 35.48 30.02 -18.14
N THR A 217 36.62 29.34 -18.10
CA THR A 217 36.87 28.18 -18.96
C THR A 217 36.35 26.97 -18.20
N ALA A 218 35.30 26.32 -18.69
CA ALA A 218 35.02 24.93 -18.31
C ALA A 218 36.25 24.11 -18.74
N GLY A 219 36.64 23.11 -17.96
CA GLY A 219 37.90 22.39 -18.09
C GLY A 219 37.99 21.58 -19.40
N THR A 220 38.35 20.31 -19.29
CA THR A 220 38.28 19.36 -20.43
C THR A 220 37.55 18.07 -20.06
N ASP A 221 37.06 18.05 -18.84
CA ASP A 221 36.23 17.09 -18.15
C ASP A 221 34.74 17.44 -18.33
N ARG A 222 33.85 16.67 -17.71
CA ARG A 222 32.41 16.88 -17.88
C ARG A 222 31.87 17.80 -16.81
N ASP A 223 31.17 18.82 -17.26
CA ASP A 223 30.56 19.86 -16.44
C ASP A 223 29.05 19.89 -16.60
N ILE A 224 28.33 20.26 -15.54
CA ILE A 224 26.86 20.37 -15.59
C ILE A 224 26.47 21.75 -16.08
N VAL A 225 25.65 21.78 -17.11
CA VAL A 225 25.24 23.01 -17.79
C VAL A 225 23.73 23.09 -17.90
N VAL A 226 23.22 24.32 -17.83
CA VAL A 226 21.78 24.59 -17.83
C VAL A 226 21.40 25.67 -18.82
N ALA A 227 20.24 25.50 -19.46
CA ALA A 227 19.56 26.54 -20.22
C ALA A 227 18.12 26.69 -19.76
N ARG A 228 17.61 27.92 -19.79
CA ARG A 228 16.28 28.26 -19.30
C ARG A 228 15.42 28.91 -20.38
N SER A 229 14.14 28.61 -20.37
CA SER A 229 13.10 29.34 -21.10
C SER A 229 12.14 30.03 -20.14
N THR A 230 11.56 31.15 -20.59
CA THR A 230 10.51 31.91 -19.86
C THR A 230 9.26 32.16 -20.70
N ASP A 231 9.20 31.55 -21.89
CA ASP A 231 8.15 31.75 -22.89
C ASP A 231 7.60 30.41 -23.40
N ASN A 232 7.54 29.43 -22.50
CA ASN A 232 7.10 28.07 -22.75
C ASN A 232 7.99 27.26 -23.71
N GLY A 233 9.32 27.41 -23.65
CA GLY A 233 10.24 26.68 -24.52
C GLY A 233 10.30 27.22 -25.96
N ALA A 234 9.78 28.44 -26.20
CA ALA A 234 9.87 29.05 -27.53
C ALA A 234 11.25 29.69 -27.77
N THR A 235 11.89 30.22 -26.73
CA THR A 235 13.27 30.68 -26.74
C THR A 235 14.01 30.23 -25.48
N TRP A 236 15.32 30.07 -25.61
CA TRP A 236 16.21 29.59 -24.55
C TRP A 236 17.34 30.59 -24.28
N THR A 237 17.78 30.67 -23.03
CA THR A 237 19.01 31.39 -22.68
C THR A 237 20.23 30.69 -23.25
N ALA A 238 21.32 31.42 -23.41
CA ALA A 238 22.62 30.78 -23.60
C ALA A 238 22.93 29.84 -22.41
N PRO A 239 23.63 28.72 -22.63
CA PRO A 239 24.03 27.80 -21.57
C PRO A 239 24.82 28.48 -20.45
N LEU A 240 24.66 27.96 -19.23
CA LEU A 240 25.32 28.38 -18.01
C LEU A 240 25.90 27.16 -17.30
N VAL A 241 27.17 27.19 -16.90
CA VAL A 241 27.77 26.17 -16.04
C VAL A 241 27.19 26.29 -14.64
N LEU A 242 26.78 25.17 -14.07
CA LEU A 242 26.14 25.09 -12.78
C LEU A 242 27.13 24.80 -11.64
N ASN A 243 28.10 23.92 -11.88
CA ASN A 243 29.19 23.62 -10.96
C ASN A 243 30.26 24.74 -11.06
N ASN A 244 30.27 25.67 -10.10
CA ASN A 244 31.11 26.88 -10.12
C ASN A 244 32.64 26.61 -10.08
N ASN A 245 33.03 25.36 -9.91
CA ASN A 245 34.38 24.81 -9.87
C ASN A 245 34.86 24.24 -11.22
N ALA A 246 34.00 24.12 -12.23
CA ALA A 246 34.26 23.60 -13.57
C ALA A 246 35.59 24.00 -14.25
N GLY A 247 36.13 25.18 -13.90
CA GLY A 247 37.41 25.64 -14.45
C GLY A 247 38.64 25.25 -13.65
N THR A 248 38.46 24.49 -12.57
CA THR A 248 39.49 24.20 -11.57
C THR A 248 39.47 22.76 -11.07
N ASP A 249 38.37 22.05 -11.26
CA ASP A 249 38.26 20.61 -11.04
C ASP A 249 38.82 19.84 -12.24
N SER A 250 38.85 18.52 -12.06
CA SER A 250 39.26 17.54 -13.07
C SER A 250 38.36 16.30 -12.99
N GLY A 251 37.19 16.47 -12.37
CA GLY A 251 36.24 15.42 -12.02
C GLY A 251 35.17 15.32 -13.09
N ASP A 252 34.61 14.13 -13.28
CA ASP A 252 33.52 13.93 -14.21
C ASP A 252 32.19 14.18 -13.51
N ASP A 253 31.56 15.34 -13.77
CA ASP A 253 30.19 15.64 -13.38
C ASP A 253 29.20 15.15 -14.47
N ARG A 254 28.31 14.21 -14.15
CA ARG A 254 27.45 13.55 -15.17
C ARG A 254 26.07 13.16 -14.65
N ARG A 255 25.21 12.69 -15.55
CA ARG A 255 23.88 12.11 -15.22
C ARG A 255 23.03 13.05 -14.37
N ALA A 256 22.97 14.32 -14.77
CA ALA A 256 22.21 15.31 -14.04
C ALA A 256 20.70 15.01 -14.07
N GLN A 257 20.01 15.28 -12.97
CA GLN A 257 18.55 15.26 -12.88
C GLN A 257 18.07 16.59 -12.34
N ILE A 258 16.89 17.03 -12.78
CA ILE A 258 16.33 18.34 -12.42
C ILE A 258 14.89 18.18 -11.94
N SER A 259 14.57 18.86 -10.84
CA SER A 259 13.20 18.99 -10.37
C SER A 259 12.89 20.45 -10.01
N THR A 260 11.64 20.85 -10.24
CA THR A 260 11.18 22.24 -10.09
C THR A 260 9.83 22.31 -9.41
N ASP A 261 9.58 23.36 -8.64
CA ASP A 261 8.26 23.72 -8.14
C ASP A 261 7.73 25.05 -8.73
N ALA A 262 6.46 25.35 -8.45
CA ALA A 262 5.77 26.56 -8.92
C ALA A 262 6.11 27.81 -8.08
N GLN A 263 6.81 27.64 -6.97
CA GLN A 263 7.25 28.71 -6.06
C GLN A 263 8.62 29.26 -6.48
N GLY A 264 9.29 28.59 -7.41
CA GLY A 264 10.58 28.97 -7.98
C GLY A 264 11.78 28.31 -7.31
N ASN A 265 11.55 27.27 -6.49
CA ASN A 265 12.60 26.43 -5.94
C ASN A 265 12.90 25.29 -6.91
N TRP A 266 14.11 25.30 -7.46
CA TRP A 266 14.57 24.32 -8.44
C TRP A 266 15.85 23.68 -7.90
N ALA A 267 16.03 22.38 -8.06
CA ALA A 267 17.27 21.72 -7.69
C ALA A 267 17.72 20.74 -8.78
N VAL A 268 19.02 20.78 -9.07
CA VAL A 268 19.71 19.85 -9.94
C VAL A 268 20.58 18.96 -9.06
N VAL A 269 20.53 17.66 -9.30
CA VAL A 269 21.45 16.69 -8.70
C VAL A 269 22.28 16.02 -9.78
N TRP A 270 23.50 15.62 -9.48
CA TRP A 270 24.38 14.90 -10.41
C TRP A 270 25.39 14.05 -9.63
N GLN A 271 26.01 13.09 -10.32
CA GLN A 271 27.14 12.34 -9.75
C GLN A 271 28.46 13.00 -10.12
N SER A 272 29.42 13.01 -9.20
CA SER A 272 30.78 13.54 -9.45
C SER A 272 31.82 12.73 -8.70
N ASN A 273 33.01 12.57 -9.27
CA ASN A 273 34.17 11.97 -8.59
C ASN A 273 35.16 13.02 -8.04
N GLU A 274 34.67 14.24 -7.83
CA GLU A 274 35.46 15.35 -7.36
C GLU A 274 35.69 15.32 -5.85
N ASN A 275 36.93 15.58 -5.45
CA ASN A 275 37.28 15.83 -4.06
C ASN A 275 36.88 17.24 -3.58
N LEU A 276 35.58 17.53 -3.54
CA LEU A 276 35.06 18.84 -3.15
C LEU A 276 35.35 19.13 -1.66
N ASP A 277 35.79 20.35 -1.35
CA ASP A 277 35.90 20.83 0.05
C ASP A 277 34.50 21.05 0.63
N LEU A 278 34.11 20.16 1.54
CA LEU A 278 32.82 20.20 2.24
C LEU A 278 32.81 21.23 3.40
N GLY A 279 33.92 21.94 3.60
CA GLY A 279 34.12 22.87 4.69
C GLY A 279 34.56 22.18 5.99
N GLY A 280 35.14 22.96 6.91
CA GLY A 280 35.59 22.43 8.20
C GLY A 280 36.80 21.48 8.12
N GLY A 281 37.44 21.36 6.95
CA GLY A 281 38.56 20.44 6.70
C GLY A 281 38.13 19.03 6.27
N ALA A 282 36.84 18.83 5.98
CA ALA A 282 36.31 17.61 5.36
C ALA A 282 36.30 17.75 3.83
N SER A 283 36.40 16.62 3.13
CA SER A 283 36.53 16.55 1.68
C SER A 283 35.78 15.33 1.19
N ALA A 284 35.12 15.41 0.04
CA ALA A 284 34.28 14.35 -0.53
C ALA A 284 35.05 13.10 -1.04
N GLY A 285 36.37 13.03 -0.92
CA GLY A 285 37.10 11.85 -1.39
C GLY A 285 37.26 11.85 -2.92
N THR A 286 37.31 10.68 -3.55
CA THR A 286 37.61 10.56 -5.01
C THR A 286 36.80 9.49 -5.72
N ASP A 287 36.03 8.74 -4.95
CA ASP A 287 34.87 7.99 -5.36
C ASP A 287 33.76 8.93 -5.84
N ARG A 288 32.69 8.35 -6.41
CA ARG A 288 31.56 9.15 -6.88
C ARG A 288 30.61 9.46 -5.74
N ASP A 289 30.20 10.71 -5.67
CA ASP A 289 29.19 11.23 -4.74
C ASP A 289 28.06 11.93 -5.47
N ILE A 290 26.95 12.16 -4.77
CA ILE A 290 25.81 12.92 -5.30
C ILE A 290 25.90 14.37 -4.84
N PHE A 291 25.96 15.29 -5.79
CA PHE A 291 25.97 16.72 -5.54
C PHE A 291 24.64 17.36 -5.89
N VAL A 292 24.38 18.52 -5.30
CA VAL A 292 23.18 19.32 -5.53
C VAL A 292 23.51 20.81 -5.67
N ALA A 293 22.82 21.46 -6.60
CA ALA A 293 22.75 22.91 -6.73
C ALA A 293 21.30 23.37 -6.79
N ARG A 294 20.99 24.50 -6.17
CA ARG A 294 19.63 24.99 -5.98
C ARG A 294 19.43 26.42 -6.46
N SER A 295 18.26 26.68 -7.03
CA SER A 295 17.74 28.01 -7.30
C SER A 295 16.49 28.29 -6.47
N THR A 296 16.24 29.56 -6.15
CA THR A 296 15.02 30.05 -5.46
C THR A 296 14.33 31.18 -6.24
N ASP A 297 14.73 31.38 -7.50
CA ASP A 297 14.26 32.47 -8.35
C ASP A 297 14.01 32.00 -9.79
N ASN A 298 13.50 30.77 -9.92
CA ASN A 298 13.19 30.12 -11.20
C ASN A 298 14.44 29.98 -12.06
N GLY A 299 15.56 29.52 -11.51
CA GLY A 299 16.81 29.27 -12.24
C GLY A 299 17.49 30.53 -12.76
N ALA A 300 17.24 31.71 -12.18
CA ALA A 300 17.96 32.93 -12.57
C ALA A 300 19.34 32.99 -11.89
N ASN A 301 19.42 32.51 -10.66
CA ASN A 301 20.64 32.33 -9.88
C ASN A 301 20.64 30.94 -9.24
N TRP A 302 21.83 30.36 -9.12
CA TRP A 302 22.05 29.04 -8.54
C TRP A 302 23.06 29.13 -7.38
N SER A 303 22.91 28.25 -6.39
CA SER A 303 23.92 28.02 -5.37
C SER A 303 25.18 27.38 -5.99
N GLY A 304 26.29 27.40 -5.25
CA GLY A 304 27.39 26.48 -5.56
C GLY A 304 26.99 25.02 -5.28
N PRO A 305 27.81 24.07 -5.76
CA PRO A 305 27.62 22.64 -5.49
C PRO A 305 27.78 22.35 -4.00
N ALA A 306 26.99 21.41 -3.51
CA ALA A 306 27.08 20.84 -2.16
C ALA A 306 26.81 19.34 -2.23
N ALA A 307 27.47 18.54 -1.39
CA ALA A 307 27.15 17.11 -1.28
C ALA A 307 25.71 16.92 -0.77
N LEU A 308 24.93 16.10 -1.45
CA LEU A 308 23.59 15.68 -1.06
C LEU A 308 23.67 14.49 -0.10
N ASN A 309 24.50 13.50 -0.43
CA ASN A 309 24.81 12.38 0.44
C ASN A 309 25.73 12.87 1.58
N THR A 310 25.22 12.94 2.81
CA THR A 310 25.97 13.56 3.93
C THR A 310 27.18 12.74 4.40
N ASN A 311 27.34 11.52 3.89
CA ASN A 311 28.42 10.57 4.13
C ASN A 311 29.60 10.70 3.14
N ALA A 312 29.49 11.50 2.06
CA ALA A 312 30.51 11.69 1.02
C ALA A 312 31.96 11.85 1.51
N GLY A 313 32.17 12.43 2.68
CA GLY A 313 33.52 12.60 3.25
C GLY A 313 34.07 11.39 4.00
N SER A 314 33.32 10.30 4.09
CA SER A 314 33.56 9.18 5.01
C SER A 314 33.31 7.80 4.44
N ASP A 315 32.59 7.70 3.33
CA ASP A 315 32.42 6.49 2.54
C ASP A 315 33.61 6.27 1.59
N SER A 316 33.53 5.18 0.83
CA SER A 316 34.52 4.80 -0.19
C SER A 316 33.88 4.06 -1.38
N GLY A 317 32.54 4.01 -1.38
CA GLY A 317 31.72 3.34 -2.39
C GLY A 317 31.22 4.38 -3.37
N ASN A 318 31.03 4.00 -4.63
CA ASN A 318 30.49 4.95 -5.60
C ASN A 318 28.99 5.10 -5.38
N ASP A 319 28.54 6.34 -5.27
CA ASP A 319 27.15 6.76 -5.45
C ASP A 319 26.92 7.19 -6.91
N SER A 320 25.90 6.64 -7.57
CA SER A 320 25.61 6.88 -8.99
C SER A 320 24.13 6.90 -9.34
N VAL A 321 23.81 7.36 -10.55
CA VAL A 321 22.43 7.39 -11.10
C VAL A 321 21.46 8.12 -10.16
N PRO A 322 21.77 9.36 -9.74
CA PRO A 322 20.86 10.09 -8.88
C PRO A 322 19.55 10.37 -9.63
N GLN A 323 18.46 10.40 -8.89
CA GLN A 323 17.14 10.83 -9.31
C GLN A 323 16.57 11.79 -8.29
N LEU A 324 15.68 12.67 -8.74
CA LEU A 324 15.14 13.72 -7.89
C LEU A 324 13.70 14.07 -8.27
N THR A 325 12.81 14.10 -7.29
CA THR A 325 11.47 14.65 -7.47
C THR A 325 11.00 15.42 -6.24
N ASN A 326 9.91 16.19 -6.38
CA ASN A 326 9.35 17.01 -5.32
C ASN A 326 7.82 17.00 -5.35
N ASP A 327 7.20 17.20 -4.18
CA ASP A 327 5.74 17.22 -4.03
C ASP A 327 5.11 18.59 -4.34
N ARG A 328 5.91 19.60 -4.66
CA ARG A 328 5.54 21.02 -4.85
C ARG A 328 4.99 21.72 -3.59
N ARG A 329 5.15 21.11 -2.42
CA ARG A 329 4.79 21.64 -1.10
C ARG A 329 6.00 21.83 -0.18
N GLY A 330 7.19 21.49 -0.68
CA GLY A 330 8.48 21.74 -0.05
C GLY A 330 9.23 20.48 0.36
N ASN A 331 8.65 19.32 0.08
CA ASN A 331 9.29 18.03 0.29
C ASN A 331 9.94 17.54 -1.01
N TRP A 332 11.17 17.07 -0.90
CA TRP A 332 11.98 16.59 -2.02
C TRP A 332 12.57 15.24 -1.63
N VAL A 333 12.58 14.30 -2.57
CA VAL A 333 13.18 12.98 -2.40
C VAL A 333 14.19 12.77 -3.50
N ALA A 334 15.40 12.39 -3.11
CA ALA A 334 16.45 11.95 -3.99
C ALA A 334 16.74 10.47 -3.73
N VAL A 335 16.92 9.70 -4.81
CA VAL A 335 17.34 8.29 -4.76
C VAL A 335 18.55 8.07 -5.66
N TRP A 336 19.40 7.12 -5.33
CA TRP A 336 20.60 6.80 -6.10
C TRP A 336 21.07 5.36 -5.81
N GLU A 337 21.95 4.86 -6.65
CA GLU A 337 22.68 3.60 -6.45
C GLU A 337 23.88 3.86 -5.55
N SER A 338 24.13 3.00 -4.56
CA SER A 338 25.34 3.06 -3.74
C SER A 338 26.01 1.69 -3.67
N GLY A 339 27.32 1.64 -3.93
CA GLY A 339 28.14 0.45 -3.71
C GLY A 339 28.74 0.36 -2.29
N GLU A 340 28.16 1.09 -1.33
CA GLU A 340 28.70 1.22 0.03
C GLU A 340 28.21 0.12 0.98
N ASN A 341 29.12 -0.44 1.79
CA ASN A 341 28.79 -1.21 2.98
C ASN A 341 28.39 -0.31 4.16
N LEU A 342 27.35 0.51 4.02
CA LEU A 342 26.91 1.48 5.04
C LEU A 342 26.49 0.76 6.33
N ASP A 343 26.87 1.27 7.51
CA ASP A 343 26.36 0.78 8.81
C ASP A 343 24.88 1.19 8.96
N LEU A 344 23.98 0.22 8.77
CA LEU A 344 22.53 0.37 8.88
C LEU A 344 22.06 0.50 10.35
N GLY A 345 23.01 0.49 11.29
CA GLY A 345 22.75 0.47 12.72
C GLY A 345 22.55 -0.95 13.25
N GLY A 346 22.80 -1.14 14.54
CA GLY A 346 22.70 -2.47 15.18
C GLY A 346 23.81 -3.45 14.80
N GLY A 347 24.84 -3.00 14.08
CA GLY A 347 25.98 -3.82 13.64
C GLY A 347 25.74 -4.59 12.33
N ALA A 348 24.67 -4.25 11.59
CA ALA A 348 24.42 -4.71 10.23
C ALA A 348 25.01 -3.69 9.24
N THR A 349 25.49 -4.16 8.10
CA THR A 349 26.04 -3.32 7.04
C THR A 349 25.42 -3.68 5.70
N ALA A 350 25.25 -2.71 4.80
CA ALA A 350 24.62 -2.84 3.49
C ALA A 350 25.49 -3.59 2.44
N GLY A 351 26.07 -4.74 2.80
CA GLY A 351 26.71 -5.60 1.81
C GLY A 351 27.90 -4.98 1.04
N THR A 352 28.18 -5.48 -0.16
CA THR A 352 29.24 -4.92 -1.06
C THR A 352 28.80 -4.80 -2.51
N ASP A 353 27.57 -5.20 -2.76
CA ASP A 353 26.77 -5.04 -3.94
C ASP A 353 26.23 -3.60 -4.01
N THR A 354 25.44 -3.32 -5.04
CA THR A 354 24.87 -2.00 -5.30
C THR A 354 23.45 -1.98 -4.79
N ASP A 355 23.11 -1.01 -3.95
CA ASP A 355 21.81 -0.87 -3.32
C ASP A 355 21.16 0.47 -3.68
N VAL A 356 19.84 0.56 -3.51
CA VAL A 356 19.12 1.83 -3.67
C VAL A 356 19.11 2.60 -2.36
N PHE A 357 19.66 3.80 -2.39
CA PHE A 357 19.70 4.72 -1.26
C PHE A 357 18.72 5.87 -1.47
N VAL A 358 18.25 6.43 -0.35
CA VAL A 358 17.31 7.54 -0.34
C VAL A 358 17.73 8.61 0.67
N ALA A 359 17.52 9.88 0.30
CA ALA A 359 17.51 11.00 1.22
C ALA A 359 16.34 11.93 0.90
N ARG A 360 15.85 12.62 1.93
CA ARG A 360 14.75 13.58 1.79
C ARG A 360 15.09 14.95 2.34
N SER A 361 14.43 15.94 1.80
CA SER A 361 14.44 17.33 2.27
C SER A 361 13.01 17.77 2.55
N THR A 362 12.83 18.57 3.60
CA THR A 362 11.53 19.17 3.99
C THR A 362 11.58 20.70 3.97
N ASP A 363 12.66 21.27 3.42
CA ASP A 363 12.94 22.71 3.40
C ASP A 363 13.32 23.21 2.00
N ASN A 364 12.72 22.63 0.96
CA ASN A 364 12.95 22.92 -0.45
C ASN A 364 14.38 22.61 -0.92
N GLY A 365 14.92 21.45 -0.54
CA GLY A 365 16.27 21.01 -0.93
C GLY A 365 17.39 21.83 -0.30
N ALA A 366 17.15 22.52 0.83
CA ALA A 366 18.17 23.28 1.52
C ALA A 366 19.00 22.42 2.48
N THR A 367 18.37 21.44 3.12
CA THR A 367 19.00 20.40 3.93
C THR A 367 18.43 19.03 3.61
N TRP A 368 19.26 18.00 3.76
CA TRP A 368 18.94 16.61 3.45
C TRP A 368 19.13 15.73 4.68
N THR A 369 18.31 14.69 4.82
CA THR A 369 18.53 13.64 5.81
C THR A 369 19.80 12.86 5.48
N PRO A 370 20.42 12.20 6.48
CA PRO A 370 21.41 11.18 6.18
C PRO A 370 20.85 10.13 5.23
N PRO A 371 21.67 9.60 4.31
CA PRO A 371 21.24 8.52 3.43
C PRO A 371 20.78 7.29 4.21
N ALA A 372 19.78 6.61 3.67
CA ALA A 372 19.30 5.33 4.16
C ALA A 372 19.10 4.37 2.99
N ALA A 373 19.45 3.10 3.19
CA ALA A 373 19.08 2.05 2.24
C ALA A 373 17.54 1.93 2.20
N LEU A 374 17.01 1.87 0.99
CA LEU A 374 15.58 1.77 0.71
C LEU A 374 15.10 0.32 0.83
N ASN A 375 15.97 -0.62 0.49
CA ASN A 375 15.75 -2.06 0.56
C ASN A 375 16.14 -2.59 1.95
N GLY A 376 15.19 -3.26 2.62
CA GLY A 376 15.41 -3.82 3.98
C GLY A 376 16.33 -5.04 4.01
N ASN A 377 16.76 -5.52 2.84
CA ASN A 377 17.63 -6.66 2.62
C ASN A 377 19.07 -6.33 2.24
N ALA A 378 19.43 -5.06 2.00
CA ALA A 378 20.76 -4.57 1.61
C ALA A 378 21.97 -5.20 2.32
N GLY A 379 21.77 -5.76 3.52
CA GLY A 379 22.82 -6.47 4.26
C GLY A 379 22.88 -7.99 4.09
N ILE A 380 22.06 -8.58 3.23
CA ILE A 380 21.82 -10.04 3.12
C ILE A 380 21.87 -10.51 1.66
N ASP A 381 21.61 -9.64 0.71
CA ASP A 381 21.65 -9.88 -0.72
C ASP A 381 23.07 -9.91 -1.30
N SER A 382 23.13 -10.22 -2.59
CA SER A 382 24.38 -10.32 -3.36
C SER A 382 24.22 -9.92 -4.83
N ALA A 383 23.04 -9.44 -5.22
CA ALA A 383 22.70 -8.99 -6.57
C ALA A 383 22.50 -7.47 -6.52
N GLY A 384 22.92 -6.77 -7.57
CA GLY A 384 22.81 -5.30 -7.58
C GLY A 384 21.37 -4.87 -7.83
N ASP A 385 20.91 -3.91 -7.04
CA ASP A 385 19.74 -3.08 -7.30
C ASP A 385 20.17 -1.83 -8.11
N LEU A 386 19.62 -1.67 -9.32
CA LEU A 386 20.09 -0.71 -10.32
C LEU A 386 18.97 0.17 -10.87
N ASP A 387 19.39 1.27 -11.48
CA ASP A 387 18.54 2.21 -12.21
C ASP A 387 17.29 2.68 -11.44
N PRO A 388 17.43 3.12 -10.18
CA PRO A 388 16.30 3.59 -9.41
C PRO A 388 15.64 4.78 -10.11
N ARG A 389 14.32 4.91 -9.96
CA ARG A 389 13.52 6.08 -10.35
C ARG A 389 12.47 6.36 -9.30
N VAL A 390 12.14 7.64 -9.12
CA VAL A 390 11.17 8.09 -8.11
C VAL A 390 10.11 9.00 -8.70
N ALA A 391 8.85 8.77 -8.32
CA ALA A 391 7.71 9.62 -8.66
C ALA A 391 6.82 9.88 -7.45
N THR A 392 6.11 11.01 -7.47
CA THR A 392 5.13 11.38 -6.45
C THR A 392 3.88 11.98 -7.08
N ASP A 393 2.73 11.77 -6.43
CA ASP A 393 1.47 12.41 -6.80
C ASP A 393 1.32 13.84 -6.23
N GLY A 394 2.29 14.29 -5.42
CA GLY A 394 2.26 15.57 -4.71
C GLY A 394 1.39 15.57 -3.44
N ARG A 395 0.92 14.40 -3.00
CA ARG A 395 0.09 14.15 -1.81
C ARG A 395 0.68 13.01 -0.99
N ASP A 396 1.99 13.09 -0.79
CA ASP A 396 2.79 12.24 0.11
C ASP A 396 2.87 10.77 -0.26
N ASN A 397 2.25 10.36 -1.37
CA ASN A 397 2.57 9.09 -2.00
C ASN A 397 3.84 9.26 -2.84
N TRP A 398 4.86 8.51 -2.46
CA TRP A 398 6.11 8.40 -3.20
C TRP A 398 6.29 6.94 -3.60
N VAL A 399 6.61 6.71 -4.86
CA VAL A 399 6.91 5.39 -5.39
C VAL A 399 8.33 5.43 -5.95
N VAL A 400 9.16 4.52 -5.47
CA VAL A 400 10.48 4.25 -6.04
C VAL A 400 10.43 2.88 -6.69
N VAL A 401 10.98 2.80 -7.90
CA VAL A 401 11.13 1.55 -8.65
C VAL A 401 12.58 1.39 -9.09
N TRP A 402 13.05 0.16 -9.22
CA TRP A 402 14.40 -0.20 -9.65
C TRP A 402 14.38 -1.60 -10.27
N ASP A 403 15.43 -1.96 -10.99
CA ASP A 403 15.64 -3.33 -11.43
C ASP A 403 16.62 -4.07 -10.53
N SER A 404 16.40 -5.37 -10.35
CA SER A 404 17.19 -6.20 -9.46
C SER A 404 17.22 -7.64 -9.92
N GLY A 405 18.42 -8.24 -9.98
CA GLY A 405 18.64 -9.65 -10.32
C GLY A 405 18.36 -10.62 -9.16
N GLU A 406 17.66 -10.16 -8.13
CA GLU A 406 17.39 -10.93 -6.91
C GLU A 406 16.34 -12.03 -7.09
N ASP A 407 16.70 -13.23 -6.64
CA ASP A 407 15.75 -14.27 -6.22
C ASP A 407 15.17 -13.85 -4.85
N ALA A 408 14.37 -12.78 -4.84
CA ALA A 408 13.73 -12.33 -3.61
C ALA A 408 13.00 -13.54 -3.03
N SER A 409 13.34 -13.91 -1.80
CA SER A 409 12.41 -14.67 -0.96
C SER A 409 11.20 -13.75 -0.73
N LEU A 410 10.27 -13.73 -1.69
CA LEU A 410 9.05 -12.89 -1.77
C LEU A 410 8.07 -13.14 -0.60
N GLY A 411 8.49 -13.85 0.44
CA GLY A 411 7.60 -14.51 1.36
C GLY A 411 6.77 -15.59 0.66
N GLY A 412 6.19 -16.52 1.42
CA GLY A 412 5.29 -17.53 0.85
C GLY A 412 5.92 -18.67 0.03
N GLY A 413 7.24 -18.68 -0.16
CA GLY A 413 7.97 -19.82 -0.76
C GLY A 413 7.95 -19.88 -2.29
N ALA A 414 7.65 -18.77 -2.96
CA ALA A 414 7.99 -18.58 -4.37
C ALA A 414 9.43 -18.04 -4.46
N THR A 415 10.20 -18.61 -5.38
CA THR A 415 11.52 -18.10 -5.81
C THR A 415 11.29 -17.31 -7.10
N ALA A 416 11.81 -16.09 -7.18
CA ALA A 416 11.94 -15.38 -8.43
C ALA A 416 13.00 -16.09 -9.32
N GLY A 417 13.14 -15.68 -10.57
CA GLY A 417 14.08 -16.22 -11.54
C GLY A 417 15.52 -15.94 -11.16
N THR A 418 16.43 -15.92 -12.15
CA THR A 418 17.84 -15.50 -11.95
C THR A 418 18.17 -14.29 -12.82
N ASP A 419 17.14 -13.62 -13.29
CA ASP A 419 17.10 -12.50 -14.21
C ASP A 419 16.63 -11.25 -13.48
N ASP A 420 16.87 -10.09 -14.07
CA ASP A 420 16.51 -8.81 -13.47
C ASP A 420 14.99 -8.60 -13.54
N ASP A 421 14.40 -8.21 -12.42
CA ASP A 421 12.96 -7.94 -12.28
C ASP A 421 12.74 -6.51 -11.81
N ILE A 422 11.54 -5.97 -12.04
CA ILE A 422 11.19 -4.63 -11.54
C ILE A 422 10.68 -4.74 -10.11
N PHE A 423 11.34 -4.04 -9.19
CA PHE A 423 10.92 -3.90 -7.80
C PHE A 423 10.36 -2.52 -7.53
N ALA A 424 9.52 -2.42 -6.50
CA ALA A 424 8.94 -1.16 -6.06
C ALA A 424 8.84 -1.07 -4.54
N ALA A 425 9.01 0.16 -4.02
CA ALA A 425 8.71 0.54 -2.64
C ALA A 425 7.87 1.82 -2.62
N ARG A 426 7.01 1.94 -1.60
CA ARG A 426 6.10 3.08 -1.42
C ARG A 426 6.32 3.76 -0.08
N SER A 427 6.21 5.09 -0.06
CA SER A 427 6.10 5.89 1.16
C SER A 427 4.79 6.67 1.13
N THR A 428 4.16 6.83 2.30
CA THR A 428 2.96 7.64 2.54
C THR A 428 3.19 8.65 3.67
N ASP A 429 4.45 9.04 3.92
CA ASP A 429 4.83 9.90 5.03
C ASP A 429 5.97 10.87 4.67
N ASN A 430 5.95 11.36 3.42
CA ASN A 430 6.98 12.24 2.86
C ASN A 430 8.36 11.59 2.77
N GLY A 431 8.43 10.32 2.38
CA GLY A 431 9.69 9.57 2.26
C GLY A 431 10.38 9.32 3.60
N ALA A 432 9.67 9.40 4.74
CA ALA A 432 10.27 9.13 6.05
C ALA A 432 10.45 7.63 6.28
N THR A 433 9.45 6.85 5.86
CA THR A 433 9.44 5.40 5.92
C THR A 433 8.95 4.83 4.59
N TRP A 434 9.41 3.62 4.29
CA TRP A 434 9.14 2.92 3.04
C TRP A 434 8.64 1.51 3.32
N THR A 435 7.72 1.03 2.49
CA THR A 435 7.28 -0.37 2.50
C THR A 435 8.45 -1.29 2.18
N ALA A 436 8.37 -2.55 2.59
CA ALA A 436 9.30 -3.56 2.09
C ALA A 436 9.25 -3.63 0.55
N PRO A 437 10.40 -3.85 -0.13
CA PRO A 437 10.43 -4.07 -1.56
C PRO A 437 9.49 -5.20 -2.01
N ALA A 438 8.89 -5.01 -3.18
CA ALA A 438 8.01 -5.99 -3.79
C ALA A 438 8.25 -6.03 -5.31
N ALA A 439 8.28 -7.24 -5.87
CA ALA A 439 8.24 -7.41 -7.32
C ALA A 439 6.97 -6.79 -7.89
N PHE A 440 7.14 -6.01 -8.94
CA PHE A 440 6.13 -5.19 -9.59
C PHE A 440 5.56 -5.87 -10.83
N ASN A 441 6.40 -6.55 -11.61
CA ASN A 441 6.02 -7.37 -12.76
C ASN A 441 5.63 -8.80 -12.29
N THR A 442 4.62 -9.40 -12.94
CA THR A 442 4.00 -10.66 -12.49
C THR A 442 4.68 -11.94 -13.01
N ASN A 443 5.73 -11.80 -13.82
CA ASN A 443 6.42 -12.91 -14.46
C ASN A 443 7.74 -13.31 -13.80
N ALA A 444 8.18 -12.53 -12.82
CA ALA A 444 9.40 -12.70 -12.00
C ALA A 444 9.73 -14.13 -11.54
N GLY A 445 8.78 -15.07 -11.52
CA GLY A 445 9.02 -16.47 -11.11
C GLY A 445 8.95 -17.51 -12.22
N SER A 446 8.87 -17.14 -13.51
CA SER A 446 8.47 -18.05 -14.59
C SER A 446 9.26 -17.97 -15.89
N ASP A 447 10.14 -17.00 -16.02
CA ASP A 447 11.06 -16.80 -17.13
C ASP A 447 12.39 -17.52 -16.86
N GLY A 448 13.43 -17.25 -17.67
CA GLY A 448 14.65 -18.03 -17.59
C GLY A 448 15.89 -17.28 -18.00
N ALA A 449 16.64 -16.74 -17.05
CA ALA A 449 18.08 -16.43 -17.04
C ALA A 449 18.65 -15.53 -18.16
N ASN A 450 17.92 -15.22 -19.23
CA ASN A 450 18.32 -14.35 -20.35
C ASN A 450 17.19 -13.36 -20.71
N SER A 451 16.30 -13.06 -19.77
CA SER A 451 14.98 -12.47 -20.01
C SER A 451 14.63 -11.32 -19.04
N GLY A 452 15.63 -10.57 -18.58
CA GLY A 452 15.41 -9.53 -17.56
C GLY A 452 14.54 -8.36 -18.01
N ASP A 453 14.02 -7.64 -17.04
CA ASP A 453 13.38 -6.34 -17.13
C ASP A 453 14.33 -5.27 -16.56
N SER A 454 14.45 -4.10 -17.20
CA SER A 454 15.39 -3.06 -16.77
C SER A 454 14.89 -1.64 -17.06
N PHE A 455 15.55 -0.64 -16.46
CA PHE A 455 15.29 0.79 -16.67
C PHE A 455 13.82 1.19 -16.41
N PRO A 456 13.26 0.87 -15.24
CA PRO A 456 11.87 1.21 -14.94
C PRO A 456 11.66 2.72 -14.83
N TYR A 457 10.51 3.23 -15.27
CA TYR A 457 10.15 4.65 -15.27
C TYR A 457 8.73 4.84 -14.69
N PRO A 458 8.59 5.29 -13.43
CA PRO A 458 7.31 5.54 -12.79
C PRO A 458 6.80 6.95 -13.11
N VAL A 459 5.50 7.11 -13.30
CA VAL A 459 4.85 8.41 -13.51
C VAL A 459 3.39 8.35 -13.03
N THR A 460 2.88 9.47 -12.52
CA THR A 460 1.49 9.61 -12.07
C THR A 460 0.85 10.90 -12.57
N ASP A 461 -0.48 10.89 -12.73
CA ASP A 461 -1.28 12.08 -13.03
C ASP A 461 -1.58 12.94 -11.80
N GLY A 462 -1.16 12.52 -10.61
CA GLY A 462 -1.48 13.21 -9.35
C GLY A 462 -2.94 13.05 -8.91
N ALA A 463 -3.69 12.14 -9.55
CA ALA A 463 -5.08 11.82 -9.26
C ALA A 463 -5.26 10.30 -9.02
N GLY A 464 -4.19 9.65 -8.52
CA GLY A 464 -4.20 8.24 -8.15
C GLY A 464 -3.91 7.28 -9.30
N HIS A 465 -3.78 7.71 -10.56
CA HIS A 465 -3.39 6.82 -11.65
C HIS A 465 -1.87 6.81 -11.80
N TRP A 466 -1.29 5.62 -11.80
CA TRP A 466 0.14 5.41 -11.95
C TRP A 466 0.43 4.53 -13.15
N ILE A 467 1.53 4.82 -13.83
CA ILE A 467 2.13 3.99 -14.88
C ILE A 467 3.58 3.74 -14.48
N VAL A 468 4.02 2.50 -14.60
CA VAL A 468 5.45 2.17 -14.65
C VAL A 468 5.70 1.57 -16.03
N ALA A 469 6.67 2.11 -16.74
CA ALA A 469 7.16 1.55 -17.99
C ALA A 469 8.57 0.98 -17.79
N TRP A 470 8.95 -0.04 -18.53
CA TRP A 470 10.29 -0.63 -18.45
C TRP A 470 10.65 -1.28 -19.78
N LEU A 471 11.93 -1.60 -19.94
CA LEU A 471 12.41 -2.42 -21.05
C LEU A 471 12.35 -3.87 -20.64
N SER A 472 11.75 -4.70 -21.48
CA SER A 472 11.71 -6.15 -21.29
C SER A 472 12.47 -6.83 -22.41
N PHE A 473 13.34 -7.77 -22.05
CA PHE A 473 14.00 -8.67 -23.00
C PHE A 473 13.22 -10.00 -23.16
N GLU A 474 11.98 -10.07 -22.64
CA GLU A 474 11.13 -11.25 -22.65
C GLU A 474 10.39 -11.48 -23.99
N ASP A 475 10.29 -12.77 -24.39
CA ASP A 475 9.33 -13.22 -25.43
C ASP A 475 7.94 -13.41 -24.81
N LEU A 476 7.31 -12.32 -24.36
CA LEU A 476 6.03 -12.37 -23.66
C LEU A 476 4.92 -12.90 -24.59
N ASP A 477 4.21 -13.98 -24.21
CA ASP A 477 3.00 -14.43 -24.93
C ASP A 477 1.89 -13.39 -24.72
N LEU A 478 1.69 -12.53 -25.72
CA LEU A 478 0.66 -11.49 -25.75
C LEU A 478 -0.77 -12.05 -25.85
N GLY A 479 -0.91 -13.38 -25.85
CA GLY A 479 -2.15 -14.10 -26.05
C GLY A 479 -2.53 -14.21 -27.52
N GLY A 480 -3.16 -15.32 -27.90
CA GLY A 480 -3.56 -15.57 -29.29
C GLY A 480 -2.48 -16.16 -30.19
N GLY A 481 -1.32 -16.55 -29.63
CA GLY A 481 -0.22 -17.20 -30.34
C GLY A 481 0.77 -16.23 -31.01
N SER A 482 0.78 -14.97 -30.57
CA SER A 482 1.77 -13.95 -30.90
C SER A 482 2.64 -13.69 -29.68
N SER A 483 3.96 -13.62 -29.88
CA SER A 483 4.94 -13.38 -28.85
C SER A 483 5.69 -12.07 -29.16
N ALA A 484 6.23 -11.41 -28.13
CA ALA A 484 6.85 -10.09 -28.26
C ALA A 484 8.16 -10.11 -29.07
N GLY A 485 8.86 -11.24 -29.18
CA GLY A 485 10.17 -11.29 -29.82
C GLY A 485 11.26 -11.62 -28.81
N THR A 486 12.52 -11.35 -29.11
CA THR A 486 13.64 -11.57 -28.16
C THR A 486 14.52 -10.33 -28.02
N ASP A 487 14.07 -9.23 -28.59
CA ASP A 487 14.61 -7.89 -28.55
C ASP A 487 14.04 -7.11 -27.36
N ALA A 488 14.64 -5.96 -27.07
CA ALA A 488 14.25 -5.12 -25.96
C ALA A 488 13.00 -4.31 -26.33
N ASP A 489 11.86 -4.67 -25.74
CA ASP A 489 10.56 -4.04 -25.98
C ASP A 489 10.12 -3.17 -24.80
N LEU A 490 9.36 -2.11 -25.09
CA LEU A 490 8.77 -1.27 -24.06
C LEU A 490 7.46 -1.83 -23.54
N PHE A 491 7.44 -2.16 -22.26
CA PHE A 491 6.25 -2.57 -21.52
C PHE A 491 5.76 -1.48 -20.58
N LEU A 492 4.47 -1.52 -20.28
CA LEU A 492 3.88 -0.73 -19.22
C LEU A 492 2.88 -1.52 -18.41
N ALA A 493 2.79 -1.19 -17.13
CA ALA A 493 1.67 -1.57 -16.27
C ALA A 493 1.12 -0.35 -15.54
N ARG A 494 -0.16 -0.45 -15.20
CA ARG A 494 -0.93 0.62 -14.57
C ARG A 494 -1.48 0.13 -13.25
N PHE A 495 -1.52 1.02 -12.27
CA PHE A 495 -2.17 0.75 -10.99
C PHE A 495 -2.82 2.01 -10.45
N VAL A 496 -3.67 1.81 -9.44
CA VAL A 496 -4.31 2.88 -8.69
C VAL A 496 -3.99 2.67 -7.23
N LEU A 497 -3.53 3.72 -6.55
CA LEU A 497 -3.36 3.67 -5.11
C LEU A 497 -4.74 3.68 -4.43
N PRO A 498 -4.97 2.86 -3.39
CA PRO A 498 -6.20 2.88 -2.62
C PRO A 498 -6.50 4.29 -2.11
N ASP A 499 -7.68 4.79 -2.46
CA ASP A 499 -8.29 6.03 -1.99
C ASP A 499 -9.79 5.71 -1.87
N CYS A 500 -10.14 5.12 -0.75
CA CYS A 500 -11.46 4.54 -0.54
C CYS A 500 -12.52 5.63 -0.30
N ASN A 501 -12.13 6.78 0.26
CA ASN A 501 -13.02 7.92 0.48
C ASN A 501 -13.08 8.88 -0.73
N ASN A 502 -12.27 8.64 -1.77
CA ASN A 502 -12.16 9.41 -3.02
C ASN A 502 -11.88 10.91 -2.80
N ASN A 503 -11.14 11.25 -1.75
CA ASN A 503 -10.77 12.63 -1.47
C ASN A 503 -9.52 13.07 -2.27
N GLY A 504 -8.84 12.12 -2.92
CA GLY A 504 -7.64 12.31 -3.71
C GLY A 504 -6.33 12.08 -2.94
N ASP A 505 -6.39 11.92 -1.63
CA ASP A 505 -5.28 11.46 -0.79
C ASP A 505 -5.38 9.93 -0.68
N GLY A 506 -4.24 9.24 -0.61
CA GLY A 506 -4.25 7.78 -0.49
C GLY A 506 -4.67 7.36 0.92
N ASP A 507 -5.23 6.16 1.05
CA ASP A 507 -5.65 5.57 2.33
C ASP A 507 -4.58 5.69 3.44
N GLY A 508 -3.32 5.38 3.10
CA GLY A 508 -2.20 5.50 4.05
C GLY A 508 -1.87 6.95 4.44
N GLN A 509 -2.13 7.91 3.55
CA GLN A 509 -1.94 9.33 3.83
C GLN A 509 -3.03 9.86 4.75
N ASP A 510 -4.29 9.47 4.52
CA ASP A 510 -5.39 9.87 5.38
C ASP A 510 -5.17 9.42 6.83
N ILE A 511 -4.63 8.21 7.01
CA ILE A 511 -4.25 7.68 8.33
C ILE A 511 -3.08 8.47 8.92
N ALA A 512 -2.03 8.74 8.14
CA ALA A 512 -0.83 9.45 8.60
C ALA A 512 -1.13 10.90 9.03
N ASP A 513 -2.00 11.60 8.30
CA ASP A 513 -2.44 12.96 8.62
C ASP A 513 -3.51 13.00 9.73
N GLY A 514 -4.04 11.85 10.13
CA GLY A 514 -5.14 11.73 11.09
C GLY A 514 -6.47 12.26 10.56
N VAL A 515 -6.62 12.30 9.22
CA VAL A 515 -7.89 12.55 8.54
C VAL A 515 -8.83 11.36 8.76
N SER A 516 -8.26 10.14 8.68
CA SER A 516 -8.95 8.88 8.92
C SER A 516 -8.35 8.15 10.11
N THR A 517 -9.15 7.30 10.74
CA THR A 517 -8.70 6.40 11.81
C THR A 517 -8.39 5.02 11.22
N ASP A 518 -7.46 4.31 11.86
CA ASP A 518 -7.14 2.90 11.56
C ASP A 518 -6.93 2.20 12.90
N CYS A 519 -8.01 1.63 13.44
CA CYS A 519 -8.00 1.07 14.79
C CYS A 519 -7.33 -0.31 14.86
N ASN A 520 -7.17 -1.01 13.73
CA ASN A 520 -6.55 -2.33 13.65
C ASN A 520 -5.13 -2.31 13.06
N THR A 521 -4.66 -1.13 12.61
CA THR A 521 -3.34 -0.85 12.05
C THR A 521 -3.03 -1.63 10.76
N ASN A 522 -4.06 -1.93 9.95
CA ASN A 522 -3.90 -2.67 8.70
C ASN A 522 -3.61 -1.77 7.47
N GLY A 523 -3.62 -0.45 7.64
CA GLY A 523 -3.39 0.54 6.58
C GLY A 523 -4.61 0.85 5.71
N VAL A 524 -5.80 0.41 6.11
CA VAL A 524 -7.10 0.73 5.50
C VAL A 524 -7.89 1.62 6.48
N PRO A 525 -8.37 2.80 6.06
CA PRO A 525 -9.23 3.65 6.88
C PRO A 525 -10.46 2.92 7.42
N ASP A 526 -10.82 3.18 8.67
CA ASP A 526 -11.97 2.55 9.34
C ASP A 526 -13.27 2.78 8.55
N GLU A 527 -13.48 3.98 7.99
CA GLU A 527 -14.66 4.28 7.17
C GLU A 527 -14.79 3.47 5.88
N CYS A 528 -13.76 2.69 5.55
CA CYS A 528 -13.66 1.84 4.37
C CYS A 528 -13.70 0.35 4.72
N GLU A 529 -13.86 0.04 6.01
CA GLU A 529 -14.09 -1.30 6.51
C GLU A 529 -15.58 -1.50 6.83
N ASP A 530 -16.00 -2.77 6.88
CA ASP A 530 -17.38 -3.12 7.17
C ASP A 530 -17.71 -2.86 8.65
N ASP A 531 -18.83 -2.17 8.90
CA ASP A 531 -19.52 -2.06 10.18
C ASP A 531 -20.86 -2.79 10.02
N SER A 532 -20.90 -4.06 10.41
CA SER A 532 -22.01 -4.96 10.13
C SER A 532 -23.29 -4.60 10.87
N ASP A 533 -23.20 -3.93 12.02
CA ASP A 533 -24.36 -3.58 12.84
C ASP A 533 -24.64 -2.08 12.93
N GLY A 534 -23.71 -1.24 12.50
CA GLY A 534 -23.88 0.20 12.34
C GLY A 534 -23.71 0.99 13.64
N ASP A 535 -23.01 0.48 14.64
CA ASP A 535 -22.80 1.16 15.93
C ASP A 535 -21.62 2.14 15.93
N GLY A 536 -20.83 2.15 14.86
CA GLY A 536 -19.67 3.02 14.68
C GLY A 536 -18.34 2.40 15.13
N ALA A 537 -18.33 1.17 15.66
CA ALA A 537 -17.14 0.34 15.76
C ALA A 537 -17.12 -0.64 14.57
N ILE A 538 -16.10 -0.56 13.74
CA ILE A 538 -15.97 -1.45 12.57
C ILE A 538 -15.73 -2.91 13.01
N ASP A 539 -16.16 -3.88 12.21
CA ASP A 539 -16.07 -5.31 12.53
C ASP A 539 -14.67 -5.77 12.99
N PRO A 540 -13.55 -5.30 12.39
CA PRO A 540 -12.20 -5.67 12.85
C PRO A 540 -11.82 -5.14 14.25
N CYS A 541 -12.49 -4.09 14.71
CA CYS A 541 -12.23 -3.41 15.98
C CYS A 541 -13.37 -3.55 16.98
N ASP A 542 -14.45 -4.19 16.59
CA ASP A 542 -15.61 -4.45 17.42
C ASP A 542 -15.51 -5.81 18.12
N GLY A 543 -15.60 -5.79 19.45
CA GLY A 543 -15.66 -6.99 20.27
C GLY A 543 -16.99 -7.76 20.14
N CYS A 544 -18.01 -7.14 19.56
CA CYS A 544 -19.32 -7.70 19.26
C CYS A 544 -19.88 -7.23 17.89
N PRO A 545 -19.30 -7.67 16.74
CA PRO A 545 -19.58 -7.20 15.36
C PRO A 545 -21.01 -7.39 14.80
N SER A 546 -22.00 -7.63 15.65
CA SER A 546 -23.38 -7.93 15.29
C SER A 546 -24.36 -7.48 16.38
N ASP A 547 -23.88 -6.76 17.40
CA ASP A 547 -24.67 -6.20 18.48
C ASP A 547 -24.54 -4.66 18.49
N PRO A 548 -25.50 -3.95 17.85
CA PRO A 548 -25.37 -2.51 17.66
C PRO A 548 -25.52 -1.67 18.95
N ALA A 549 -25.66 -2.34 20.09
CA ALA A 549 -25.69 -1.72 21.41
C ALA A 549 -24.36 -1.86 22.16
N LYS A 550 -23.39 -2.61 21.62
CA LYS A 550 -22.14 -2.95 22.31
C LYS A 550 -20.97 -3.10 21.34
N ALA A 551 -19.96 -2.25 21.51
CA ALA A 551 -18.64 -2.46 20.91
C ALA A 551 -17.74 -3.48 21.66
N ALA A 552 -18.19 -4.00 22.81
CA ALA A 552 -17.42 -4.92 23.64
C ALA A 552 -18.32 -5.91 24.39
N PRO A 553 -17.87 -7.17 24.63
CA PRO A 553 -18.71 -8.20 25.24
C PRO A 553 -19.24 -7.86 26.63
N GLY A 554 -18.51 -7.11 27.45
CA GLY A 554 -18.90 -6.84 28.84
C GLY A 554 -18.97 -8.11 29.70
N GLN A 555 -19.76 -8.08 30.78
CA GLN A 555 -19.94 -9.19 31.71
C GLN A 555 -20.93 -10.24 31.17
N CYS A 556 -21.94 -9.81 30.40
CA CYS A 556 -22.98 -10.66 29.84
C CYS A 556 -22.69 -11.18 28.43
N GLY A 557 -21.55 -10.82 27.84
CA GLY A 557 -21.24 -11.10 26.44
C GLY A 557 -22.04 -10.24 25.46
N CYS A 558 -21.86 -10.52 24.17
CA CYS A 558 -22.60 -9.87 23.09
C CYS A 558 -24.07 -10.30 23.07
N GLY A 559 -24.96 -9.38 22.69
CA GLY A 559 -26.40 -9.58 22.57
C GLY A 559 -27.20 -9.47 23.88
N ASN A 560 -26.54 -9.27 25.01
CA ASN A 560 -27.17 -9.19 26.34
C ASN A 560 -26.73 -7.93 27.08
N ALA A 561 -27.63 -7.06 27.52
CA ALA A 561 -27.26 -5.84 28.23
C ALA A 561 -26.55 -6.11 29.57
N ASP A 562 -25.48 -5.38 29.89
CA ASP A 562 -24.80 -5.39 31.20
C ASP A 562 -25.57 -4.53 32.21
N THR A 563 -26.85 -4.85 32.43
CA THR A 563 -27.66 -4.16 33.44
C THR A 563 -27.23 -4.62 34.82
N ASP A 564 -26.95 -3.66 35.70
CA ASP A 564 -26.64 -3.87 37.11
C ASP A 564 -27.81 -3.27 37.92
N GLY A 565 -28.71 -4.13 38.35
CA GLY A 565 -30.00 -3.76 38.94
C GLY A 565 -29.89 -3.18 40.35
N ASP A 566 -28.86 -3.56 41.10
CA ASP A 566 -28.66 -3.14 42.49
C ASP A 566 -27.43 -2.26 42.73
N GLY A 567 -26.58 -2.08 41.72
CA GLY A 567 -25.48 -1.13 41.67
C GLY A 567 -24.21 -1.63 42.36
N ASP A 568 -24.00 -2.94 42.43
CA ASP A 568 -22.88 -3.56 43.14
C ASP A 568 -21.63 -3.80 42.26
N GLY A 569 -21.76 -3.62 40.94
CA GLY A 569 -20.70 -3.81 39.95
C GLY A 569 -20.70 -5.17 39.23
N VAL A 570 -21.67 -6.04 39.52
CA VAL A 570 -21.92 -7.32 38.83
C VAL A 570 -23.24 -7.23 38.07
N ALA A 571 -23.22 -7.51 36.77
CA ALA A 571 -24.41 -7.44 35.93
C ALA A 571 -25.37 -8.59 36.26
N ASP A 572 -26.67 -8.32 36.22
CA ASP A 572 -27.79 -9.22 36.57
C ASP A 572 -27.69 -10.61 35.92
N CYS A 573 -27.06 -10.71 34.75
CA CYS A 573 -26.90 -11.95 33.99
C CYS A 573 -25.88 -12.94 34.61
N VAL A 574 -24.96 -12.43 35.43
CA VAL A 574 -23.89 -13.18 36.11
C VAL A 574 -23.92 -12.95 37.63
N ASP A 575 -24.93 -12.25 38.12
CA ASP A 575 -25.13 -11.94 39.53
C ASP A 575 -25.96 -13.02 40.23
N ASN A 576 -25.43 -13.60 41.30
CA ASN A 576 -26.13 -14.57 42.14
C ASN A 576 -27.15 -13.91 43.11
N CYS A 577 -27.20 -12.58 43.17
CA CYS A 577 -28.23 -11.80 43.86
C CYS A 577 -28.64 -10.51 43.09
N PRO A 578 -29.32 -10.58 41.93
CA PRO A 578 -29.60 -9.45 41.00
C PRO A 578 -30.37 -8.23 41.54
N THR A 579 -30.76 -8.24 42.82
CA THR A 579 -31.52 -7.17 43.47
C THR A 579 -30.98 -6.81 44.86
N VAL A 580 -29.89 -7.46 45.30
CA VAL A 580 -29.29 -7.30 46.63
C VAL A 580 -27.77 -7.26 46.53
N ALA A 581 -27.23 -6.05 46.57
CA ALA A 581 -25.82 -5.78 46.34
C ALA A 581 -24.87 -6.69 47.17
N ASN A 582 -24.07 -7.48 46.48
CA ASN A 582 -23.06 -8.39 47.01
C ASN A 582 -21.85 -8.50 46.05
N PRO A 583 -20.98 -7.48 45.97
CA PRO A 583 -19.88 -7.45 44.98
C PRO A 583 -18.89 -8.61 45.09
N GLY A 584 -18.88 -9.34 46.21
CA GLY A 584 -18.04 -10.51 46.46
C GLY A 584 -18.60 -11.82 45.89
N GLN A 585 -19.88 -11.84 45.48
CA GLN A 585 -20.57 -12.99 44.90
C GLN A 585 -20.38 -14.27 45.72
N GLU A 586 -20.35 -14.15 47.05
CA GLU A 586 -20.25 -15.29 47.94
C GLU A 586 -21.50 -16.19 47.81
N ASP A 587 -21.27 -17.50 47.69
CA ASP A 587 -22.27 -18.57 47.61
C ASP A 587 -21.66 -19.78 48.32
N ALA A 588 -21.92 -19.89 49.62
CA ALA A 588 -21.21 -20.80 50.50
C ALA A 588 -21.62 -22.28 50.30
N ASP A 589 -22.81 -22.55 49.76
CA ASP A 589 -23.28 -23.92 49.50
C ASP A 589 -23.35 -24.33 48.01
N GLY A 590 -23.21 -23.37 47.10
CA GLY A 590 -23.08 -23.58 45.67
C GLY A 590 -24.41 -23.85 44.97
N ASP A 591 -25.54 -23.38 45.49
CA ASP A 591 -26.86 -23.56 44.88
C ASP A 591 -27.22 -22.50 43.83
N GLY A 592 -26.43 -21.43 43.74
CA GLY A 592 -26.57 -20.34 42.79
C GLY A 592 -27.31 -19.11 43.31
N ASP A 593 -27.88 -19.15 44.52
CA ASP A 593 -28.34 -17.96 45.24
C ASP A 593 -27.21 -17.45 46.15
N GLY A 594 -26.85 -16.17 46.04
CA GLY A 594 -25.75 -15.64 46.86
C GLY A 594 -26.09 -15.53 48.35
N ASP A 595 -25.07 -15.60 49.21
CA ASP A 595 -25.20 -15.51 50.68
C ASP A 595 -26.01 -14.27 51.15
N ALA A 596 -26.02 -13.21 50.34
CA ALA A 596 -26.71 -11.96 50.63
C ALA A 596 -28.23 -12.03 50.43
N CYS A 597 -28.71 -12.86 49.49
CA CYS A 597 -30.12 -13.03 49.15
C CYS A 597 -30.67 -14.42 49.48
N ASP A 598 -29.81 -15.35 49.91
CA ASP A 598 -30.21 -16.66 50.39
C ASP A 598 -30.63 -16.62 51.88
N GLY A 599 -31.85 -17.09 52.15
CA GLY A 599 -32.37 -17.26 53.51
C GLY A 599 -31.75 -18.42 54.29
N CYS A 600 -31.02 -19.32 53.62
CA CYS A 600 -30.32 -20.46 54.17
C CYS A 600 -28.92 -20.70 53.55
N PRO A 601 -27.93 -19.78 53.75
CA PRO A 601 -26.62 -19.75 53.06
C PRO A 601 -25.68 -20.96 53.22
N ASN A 602 -26.13 -22.06 53.81
CA ASN A 602 -25.31 -23.26 54.04
C ASN A 602 -26.13 -24.54 53.76
N ASP A 603 -27.26 -24.45 53.06
CA ASP A 603 -28.15 -25.54 52.70
C ASP A 603 -28.53 -25.48 51.21
N PRO A 604 -27.80 -26.19 50.32
CA PRO A 604 -27.95 -26.05 48.87
C PRO A 604 -29.26 -26.65 48.32
N ALA A 605 -30.14 -27.12 49.19
CA ALA A 605 -31.47 -27.60 48.86
C ALA A 605 -32.57 -26.57 49.17
N LYS A 606 -32.23 -25.41 49.75
CA LYS A 606 -33.19 -24.42 50.25
C LYS A 606 -32.64 -23.00 50.15
N SER A 607 -33.31 -22.15 49.37
CA SER A 607 -33.08 -20.69 49.41
C SER A 607 -33.82 -19.96 50.53
N ALA A 608 -34.63 -20.68 51.32
CA ALA A 608 -35.45 -20.11 52.39
C ALA A 608 -35.69 -21.10 53.54
N PRO A 609 -35.78 -20.64 54.80
CA PRO A 609 -35.91 -21.52 55.96
C PRO A 609 -37.13 -22.47 55.94
N GLY A 610 -38.26 -22.05 55.38
CA GLY A 610 -39.50 -22.84 55.43
C GLY A 610 -40.00 -23.07 56.87
N ALA A 611 -40.79 -24.12 57.08
CA ALA A 611 -41.35 -24.48 58.38
C ALA A 611 -40.32 -25.20 59.28
N CYS A 612 -39.45 -26.01 58.67
CA CYS A 612 -38.42 -26.80 59.35
C CYS A 612 -37.10 -26.06 59.60
N GLY A 613 -36.98 -24.82 59.14
CA GLY A 613 -35.71 -24.10 59.11
C GLY A 613 -34.74 -24.66 58.07
N CYS A 614 -33.54 -24.06 58.02
CA CYS A 614 -32.45 -24.52 57.17
C CYS A 614 -31.89 -25.88 57.65
N GLY A 615 -31.40 -26.70 56.72
CA GLY A 615 -30.80 -28.01 56.96
C GLY A 615 -31.79 -29.16 57.14
N ASN A 616 -33.09 -28.89 57.15
CA ASN A 616 -34.15 -29.90 57.30
C ASN A 616 -35.19 -29.71 56.19
N ALA A 617 -35.46 -30.75 55.39
CA ALA A 617 -36.47 -30.67 54.34
C ALA A 617 -37.88 -30.41 54.91
N ASP A 618 -38.67 -29.54 54.27
CA ASP A 618 -40.10 -29.36 54.54
C ASP A 618 -40.95 -30.49 53.94
N THR A 619 -40.49 -31.73 54.10
CA THR A 619 -41.23 -32.91 53.66
C THR A 619 -42.53 -32.98 54.45
N ASP A 620 -43.64 -33.17 53.74
CA ASP A 620 -44.95 -33.48 54.30
C ASP A 620 -45.32 -34.88 53.79
N SER A 621 -45.05 -35.89 54.63
CA SER A 621 -45.10 -37.30 54.23
C SER A 621 -46.53 -37.84 54.08
N ASP A 622 -47.52 -37.20 54.70
CA ASP A 622 -48.93 -37.61 54.63
C ASP A 622 -49.86 -36.63 53.91
N GLY A 623 -49.34 -35.44 53.57
CA GLY A 623 -49.98 -34.45 52.72
C GLY A 623 -51.05 -33.61 53.42
N ASP A 624 -50.94 -33.43 54.75
CA ASP A 624 -51.93 -32.70 55.53
C ASP A 624 -51.67 -31.18 55.62
N GLY A 625 -50.50 -30.73 55.16
CA GLY A 625 -50.08 -29.33 55.16
C GLY A 625 -49.17 -28.92 56.33
N VAL A 626 -48.78 -29.84 57.21
CA VAL A 626 -47.79 -29.65 58.27
C VAL A 626 -46.53 -30.45 57.90
N ALA A 627 -45.36 -29.80 57.88
CA ALA A 627 -44.12 -30.51 57.57
C ALA A 627 -43.74 -31.48 58.70
N ASP A 628 -43.22 -32.66 58.34
CA ASP A 628 -42.88 -33.78 59.24
C ASP A 628 -42.08 -33.36 60.49
N CYS A 629 -41.24 -32.34 60.36
CA CYS A 629 -40.37 -31.83 61.43
C CYS A 629 -41.13 -31.09 62.56
N VAL A 630 -42.32 -30.56 62.25
CA VAL A 630 -43.21 -29.82 63.15
C VAL A 630 -44.56 -30.51 63.30
N ASP A 631 -44.69 -31.71 62.73
CA ASP A 631 -45.88 -32.53 62.78
C ASP A 631 -45.83 -33.50 63.98
N ASN A 632 -46.84 -33.43 64.85
CA ASN A 632 -47.00 -34.36 65.96
C ASN A 632 -47.53 -35.76 65.53
N CYS A 633 -47.87 -35.94 64.24
CA CYS A 633 -48.16 -37.22 63.59
C CYS A 633 -47.62 -37.32 62.14
N PRO A 634 -46.27 -37.37 61.92
CA PRO A 634 -45.61 -37.24 60.60
C PRO A 634 -45.98 -38.20 59.47
N THR A 635 -46.90 -39.14 59.69
CA THR A 635 -47.34 -40.12 58.67
C THR A 635 -48.85 -40.37 58.72
N VAL A 636 -49.58 -39.63 59.55
CA VAL A 636 -51.02 -39.74 59.76
C VAL A 636 -51.65 -38.34 59.78
N ALA A 637 -52.21 -37.95 58.64
CA ALA A 637 -52.76 -36.62 58.41
C ALA A 637 -53.66 -36.11 59.55
N ASN A 638 -53.26 -34.99 60.16
CA ASN A 638 -53.93 -34.31 61.26
C ASN A 638 -53.57 -32.81 61.32
N ALA A 639 -53.86 -32.05 60.26
CA ALA A 639 -53.53 -30.62 60.13
C ALA A 639 -53.90 -29.70 61.31
N GLY A 640 -54.81 -30.13 62.19
CA GLY A 640 -55.19 -29.43 63.43
C GLY A 640 -54.20 -29.57 64.60
N GLN A 641 -53.25 -30.51 64.52
CA GLN A 641 -52.18 -30.77 65.49
C GLN A 641 -52.72 -30.91 66.93
N GLU A 642 -53.91 -31.50 67.11
CA GLU A 642 -54.47 -31.72 68.44
C GLU A 642 -53.63 -32.71 69.27
N ASP A 643 -53.28 -32.32 70.49
CA ASP A 643 -52.55 -33.14 71.48
C ASP A 643 -53.25 -32.96 72.84
N GLY A 644 -54.19 -33.87 73.13
CA GLY A 644 -55.08 -33.75 74.28
C GLY A 644 -54.40 -33.99 75.63
N ASP A 645 -53.29 -34.75 75.67
CA ASP A 645 -52.56 -35.08 76.89
C ASP A 645 -51.20 -34.37 77.03
N GLY A 646 -50.78 -33.65 75.99
CA GLY A 646 -49.61 -32.75 75.99
C GLY A 646 -48.29 -33.49 75.92
N ASP A 647 -48.27 -34.74 75.45
CA ASP A 647 -47.07 -35.58 75.39
C ASP A 647 -46.21 -35.37 74.12
N GLY A 648 -46.71 -34.57 73.18
CA GLY A 648 -46.06 -34.25 71.91
C GLY A 648 -46.38 -35.20 70.76
N ALA A 649 -47.18 -36.26 70.98
CA ALA A 649 -47.75 -37.11 69.92
C ALA A 649 -49.22 -36.75 69.70
N GLY A 650 -49.61 -36.50 68.45
CA GLY A 650 -50.97 -36.06 68.14
C GLY A 650 -52.03 -37.14 68.40
N ASP A 651 -53.25 -36.71 68.76
CA ASP A 651 -54.39 -37.59 69.04
C ASP A 651 -54.66 -38.59 67.88
N ALA A 652 -54.31 -38.21 66.64
CA ALA A 652 -54.50 -39.02 65.44
C ALA A 652 -53.60 -40.26 65.36
N CYS A 653 -52.39 -40.20 65.92
CA CYS A 653 -51.38 -41.26 65.90
C CYS A 653 -51.03 -41.80 67.30
N ASN A 654 -51.52 -41.16 68.37
CA ASN A 654 -51.37 -41.60 69.74
C ASN A 654 -52.34 -42.77 70.05
N VAL A 655 -51.89 -43.99 69.72
CA VAL A 655 -52.61 -45.24 70.03
C VAL A 655 -52.26 -45.78 71.42
N ALA A 656 -52.32 -44.94 72.45
CA ALA A 656 -52.20 -45.39 73.84
C ALA A 656 -53.57 -45.78 74.44
N THR A 657 -53.70 -47.09 74.67
CA THR A 657 -54.71 -47.84 75.45
C THR A 657 -55.66 -47.04 76.37
N PRO A 658 -56.99 -47.25 76.31
CA PRO A 658 -57.94 -46.49 77.12
C PRO A 658 -57.94 -46.92 78.60
N PRO A 659 -57.85 -46.00 79.58
CA PRO A 659 -58.23 -46.28 80.96
C PRO A 659 -59.76 -46.19 81.15
N PRO A 660 -60.32 -46.88 82.17
CA PRO A 660 -61.72 -47.25 82.21
C PRO A 660 -62.60 -46.17 82.84
N CYS A 661 -63.65 -45.75 82.14
CA CYS A 661 -64.84 -45.12 82.71
C CYS A 661 -66.02 -45.51 81.82
N GLY A 662 -67.18 -45.91 82.33
CA GLY A 662 -67.95 -45.21 83.34
C GLY A 662 -69.23 -44.70 82.64
N VAL A 663 -70.35 -45.29 83.03
CA VAL A 663 -71.70 -45.23 82.44
C VAL A 663 -72.22 -43.83 82.06
N CYS A 664 -72.92 -43.76 80.90
CA CYS A 664 -74.14 -42.99 80.53
C CYS A 664 -73.95 -42.34 79.14
N GLY A 665 -74.79 -42.47 78.12
CA GLY A 665 -76.08 -43.13 77.95
C GLY A 665 -76.68 -42.73 76.60
N GLY A 666 -77.40 -43.65 75.94
CA GLY A 666 -78.30 -43.39 74.81
C GLY A 666 -77.62 -43.11 73.46
N GLY A 667 -77.98 -43.69 72.33
CA GLY A 667 -78.98 -44.68 72.00
C GLY A 667 -78.63 -45.23 70.62
N VAL A 668 -78.93 -46.51 70.43
CA VAL A 668 -78.69 -47.29 69.23
C VAL A 668 -79.56 -46.83 68.05
N GLY A 669 -78.99 -46.86 66.83
CA GLY A 669 -79.72 -46.60 65.59
C GLY A 669 -78.85 -46.79 64.34
N LEU A 670 -78.65 -48.06 63.98
CA LEU A 670 -77.76 -48.63 62.98
C LEU A 670 -78.12 -48.30 61.50
N MET A 671 -77.08 -48.35 60.64
CA MET A 671 -77.03 -48.71 59.21
C MET A 671 -77.17 -47.66 58.08
N LEU A 672 -76.01 -47.40 57.47
CA LEU A 672 -75.64 -47.18 56.04
C LEU A 672 -76.49 -47.96 54.98
N PRO A 673 -76.21 -47.83 53.65
CA PRO A 673 -76.14 -46.66 52.77
C PRO A 673 -76.92 -46.92 51.44
N LEU A 674 -77.06 -45.97 50.51
CA LEU A 674 -77.02 -46.23 49.05
C LEU A 674 -77.18 -44.94 48.20
N THR A 675 -76.76 -45.04 46.93
CA THR A 675 -76.79 -44.10 45.79
C THR A 675 -75.50 -43.27 45.65
N LEU A 676 -74.63 -43.45 44.66
CA LEU A 676 -74.70 -43.77 43.21
C LEU A 676 -75.21 -42.62 42.32
N VAL A 677 -74.24 -42.01 41.63
CA VAL A 677 -74.24 -41.44 40.26
C VAL A 677 -74.89 -40.06 40.01
N GLY A 678 -74.01 -39.13 39.59
CA GLY A 678 -74.16 -38.40 38.33
C GLY A 678 -74.26 -36.89 38.45
N TRP A 679 -73.28 -36.12 37.96
CA TRP A 679 -73.22 -35.71 36.55
C TRP A 679 -71.99 -34.86 36.20
N ILE A 680 -71.49 -35.21 35.03
CA ILE A 680 -70.55 -34.61 34.08
C ILE A 680 -70.65 -33.08 33.88
N GLY A 681 -69.50 -32.45 33.60
CA GLY A 681 -69.39 -31.18 32.87
C GLY A 681 -67.98 -30.58 32.90
N LEU A 682 -66.94 -31.27 32.43
CA LEU A 682 -66.27 -31.13 31.12
C LEU A 682 -65.56 -29.78 30.82
N ARG A 683 -64.25 -29.94 30.51
CA ARG A 683 -63.36 -29.20 29.57
C ARG A 683 -62.55 -28.02 30.14
N ARG A 684 -61.28 -27.82 29.78
CA ARG A 684 -60.19 -28.63 29.14
C ARG A 684 -58.98 -27.69 29.03
N ALA A 685 -57.80 -28.29 28.84
CA ALA A 685 -56.57 -27.77 28.20
C ALA A 685 -55.54 -27.08 29.11
N ALA A 686 -54.22 -27.25 28.90
CA ALA A 686 -53.42 -28.28 28.25
C ALA A 686 -51.94 -27.95 28.56
N GLY A 687 -51.20 -28.87 29.17
CA GLY A 687 -49.77 -29.09 28.93
C GLY A 687 -49.65 -30.27 27.95
N GLY A 688 -48.57 -30.53 27.23
CA GLY A 688 -47.24 -29.96 27.18
C GLY A 688 -46.47 -30.60 26.02
N ARG A 689 -45.20 -30.20 25.91
CA ARG A 689 -44.19 -30.54 24.90
C ARG A 689 -44.07 -32.04 24.53
N ARG A 690 -43.67 -32.29 23.29
CA ARG A 690 -42.42 -32.99 22.98
C ARG A 690 -41.67 -32.24 21.91
#